data_AF-A0A848EUW7-F1
#
_entry.id   AF-A0A848EUW7-F1
#
_cell.length_a   1.000
_cell.length_b   1.000
_cell.length_c   1.000
_cell.angle_alpha   90.00
_cell.angle_beta   90.00
_cell.angle_gamma   90.00
#
_symmetry.space_group_name_H-M   'P 1'
#
loop_
_entity.id
_entity.type
_entity.pdbx_description
1 polymer ?
#
loop_
_entity_poly.entity_id
_entity_poly.type
_entity_poly.pdbx_seq_one_letter_code
_entity_poly.pdbx_strand_id
1 'polypeptide(L)'
;MIIKHKSVKTETTKDKEGKTTTKQTESMDDITQLVVGKVTWEGSRLNVARKLVFSYVQDARDPNLPNYVINCGETVYGYDEDGNLQFQGNVYSIEKDVQQSTVTVTAYDNLFILCRSKTTRKFTDMLAEDIAKAVCSELGIKVGKLAETGKKTSFIAQEKTGYQIIMIAYTDAANQINASKTNKDDPDVLFHPVMRGDELDVIKKGELIEGMEANQFTNIENSQYRESIEELVDSVMVTDQQGNVTGYQTKDDWIKKYSMVQDVYKTNPNDNAQTEINKLFKGPERSGVIQMLGNYAAKSSYSIQIKDILTELCGKFWIKSDTHTFENGVHEMRLEIEFENIMNKEDKPKETRKATGTGQYTQSEQGAYSYMRSLGFTDNQAAGILGNIRIEDSDYDPAASNGSHTGLFQLSDDDRWPKYVAYCQEHGMEPYNNQNQIYYVTMVENGDLRTQIPDSSPSAAADWFNQNIEISGEDSYAEGGRAAAAESVKASIDSGEIGVETPRYKSGTATLSGDSSLVTEAAANLEGASFGDNGCVRAVKTFAAQYNSDFVALANSNIEDVDGLERWCSENGYVEEDWDGYASPGDICVWSGRHCGVCDGSGGCWDNSTAAGYRMIHRGSIYDYGSLPDKVIRVQQKAE
;
A
#
# COMPACT_ATOMS: atom_id res chain seq x y z
N MET A 1 39.99 -12.10 -12.94
CA MET A 1 39.08 -11.18 -13.66
C MET A 1 39.84 -10.25 -14.59
N ILE A 2 39.46 -10.28 -15.87
CA ILE A 2 39.93 -9.38 -16.93
C ILE A 2 39.06 -8.13 -16.94
N ILE A 3 39.66 -6.93 -16.94
CA ILE A 3 38.94 -5.65 -16.90
C ILE A 3 39.06 -4.94 -18.25
N LYS A 4 37.90 -4.63 -18.85
CA LYS A 4 37.82 -3.81 -20.06
C LYS A 4 37.03 -2.55 -19.82
N HIS A 5 37.40 -1.48 -20.52
CA HIS A 5 36.72 -0.19 -20.46
C HIS A 5 36.22 0.21 -21.84
N LYS A 6 34.94 0.59 -21.93
CA LYS A 6 34.36 1.16 -23.14
C LYS A 6 34.53 2.67 -23.11
N SER A 7 35.39 3.19 -23.97
CA SER A 7 35.57 4.64 -24.15
C SER A 7 34.81 5.14 -25.38
N VAL A 8 34.23 6.33 -25.29
CA VAL A 8 33.56 7.00 -26.41
C VAL A 8 34.30 8.31 -26.70
N LYS A 9 35.08 8.33 -27.78
CA LYS A 9 35.80 9.54 -28.21
C LYS A 9 34.97 10.32 -29.20
N THR A 10 34.72 11.59 -28.89
CA THR A 10 34.02 12.54 -29.79
C THR A 10 35.04 13.46 -30.42
N GLU A 11 35.24 13.35 -31.73
CA GLU A 11 36.08 14.24 -32.52
C GLU A 11 35.22 15.22 -33.31
N THR A 12 35.48 16.51 -33.14
CA THR A 12 34.77 17.57 -33.85
C THR A 12 35.73 18.27 -34.79
N THR A 13 35.56 18.07 -36.10
CA THR A 13 36.37 18.72 -37.14
C THR A 13 35.57 19.80 -37.85
N LYS A 14 36.17 20.98 -38.03
CA LYS A 14 35.62 22.02 -38.92
C LYS A 14 36.29 21.95 -40.27
N ASP A 15 35.51 21.91 -41.35
CA ASP A 15 36.04 22.06 -42.69
C ASP A 15 36.38 23.51 -43.02
N LYS A 16 36.96 23.74 -44.20
CA LYS A 16 37.38 25.07 -44.69
C LYS A 16 36.20 26.04 -44.87
N GLU A 17 34.97 25.54 -44.89
CA GLU A 17 33.73 26.30 -45.05
C GLU A 17 33.06 26.59 -43.70
N GLY A 18 33.67 26.16 -42.59
CA GLY A 18 33.17 26.36 -41.23
C GLY A 18 32.13 25.33 -40.78
N LYS A 19 31.82 24.32 -41.61
CA LYS A 19 30.89 23.26 -41.27
C LYS A 19 31.55 22.33 -40.27
N THR A 20 30.85 22.11 -39.16
CA THR A 20 31.32 21.29 -38.06
C THR A 20 30.82 19.86 -38.25
N THR A 21 31.74 18.90 -38.24
CA THR A 21 31.43 17.47 -38.36
C THR A 21 31.87 16.79 -37.08
N THR A 22 30.94 16.09 -36.42
CA THR A 22 31.22 15.35 -35.18
C THR A 22 31.25 13.86 -35.50
N LYS A 23 32.35 13.19 -35.17
CA LYS A 23 32.51 11.74 -35.28
C LYS A 23 32.69 11.16 -33.89
N GLN A 24 31.85 10.19 -33.54
CA GLN A 24 32.03 9.37 -32.34
C GLN A 24 32.72 8.06 -32.74
N THR A 25 33.77 7.70 -32.01
CA THR A 25 34.45 6.41 -32.13
C THR A 25 34.38 5.71 -30.79
N GLU A 26 33.77 4.53 -30.76
CA GLU A 26 33.75 3.66 -29.58
C GLU A 26 34.95 2.70 -29.64
N SER A 27 35.66 2.54 -28.52
CA SER A 27 36.68 1.49 -28.36
C SER A 27 36.40 0.67 -27.11
N MET A 28 36.80 -0.60 -27.15
CA MET A 28 36.80 -1.50 -25.99
C MET A 28 38.25 -1.83 -25.68
N ASP A 29 38.81 -1.20 -24.66
CA ASP A 29 40.23 -1.36 -24.32
C ASP A 29 40.37 -2.35 -23.17
N ASP A 30 41.31 -3.29 -23.29
CA ASP A 30 41.71 -4.15 -22.18
C ASP A 30 42.72 -3.40 -21.31
N ILE A 31 42.32 -3.12 -20.07
CA ILE A 31 43.12 -2.35 -19.12
C ILE A 31 43.66 -3.21 -17.99
N THR A 32 43.51 -4.54 -18.08
CA THR A 32 43.89 -5.48 -17.00
C THR A 32 45.35 -5.31 -16.57
N GLN A 33 46.25 -5.01 -17.52
CA GLN A 33 47.67 -4.79 -17.25
C GLN A 33 47.98 -3.50 -16.48
N LEU A 34 47.03 -2.56 -16.41
CA LEU A 34 47.15 -1.33 -15.63
C LEU A 34 46.56 -1.48 -14.22
N VAL A 35 45.72 -2.49 -14.00
CA VAL A 35 45.07 -2.74 -12.72
C VAL A 35 46.12 -3.14 -11.68
N VAL A 36 46.05 -2.54 -10.50
CA VAL A 36 46.98 -2.76 -9.39
C VAL A 36 46.24 -3.13 -8.12
N GLY A 37 46.87 -3.99 -7.32
CA GLY A 37 46.31 -4.47 -6.06
C GLY A 37 45.07 -5.34 -6.28
N LYS A 38 44.06 -5.08 -5.46
CA LYS A 38 42.86 -5.90 -5.34
C LYS A 38 41.71 -5.39 -6.20
N VAL A 39 41.07 -6.29 -6.93
CA VAL A 39 39.76 -6.09 -7.54
C VAL A 39 38.71 -6.75 -6.66
N THR A 40 37.64 -6.03 -6.31
CA THR A 40 36.47 -6.59 -5.62
C THR A 40 35.24 -6.56 -6.49
N TRP A 41 34.52 -7.68 -6.53
CA TRP A 41 33.21 -7.78 -7.15
C TRP A 41 32.24 -8.40 -6.15
N GLU A 42 31.19 -7.65 -5.81
CA GLU A 42 30.31 -8.04 -4.70
C GLU A 42 28.85 -7.69 -4.95
N GLY A 43 27.98 -8.41 -4.24
CA GLY A 43 26.54 -8.17 -4.18
C GLY A 43 25.93 -8.85 -2.96
N SER A 44 24.70 -8.47 -2.63
CA SER A 44 23.94 -9.17 -1.60
C SER A 44 22.45 -9.15 -1.87
N ARG A 45 21.69 -9.94 -1.10
CA ARG A 45 20.23 -9.92 -1.10
C ARG A 45 19.65 -8.51 -0.89
N LEU A 46 20.36 -7.64 -0.16
CA LEU A 46 19.93 -6.27 0.16
C LEU A 46 20.63 -5.22 -0.71
N ASN A 47 21.88 -5.46 -1.11
CA ASN A 47 22.64 -4.63 -2.05
C ASN A 47 22.65 -5.32 -3.41
N VAL A 48 21.49 -5.27 -4.08
CA VAL A 48 21.23 -6.06 -5.29
C VAL A 48 22.04 -5.58 -6.50
N ALA A 49 22.30 -4.28 -6.60
CA ALA A 49 23.17 -3.72 -7.62
C ALA A 49 24.60 -4.14 -7.33
N ARG A 50 25.17 -4.99 -8.19
CA ARG A 50 26.51 -5.51 -7.96
C ARG A 50 27.52 -4.41 -8.17
N LYS A 51 28.53 -4.40 -7.32
CA LYS A 51 29.58 -3.38 -7.29
C LYS A 51 30.90 -4.00 -7.72
N LEU A 52 31.59 -3.34 -8.63
CA LEU A 52 32.97 -3.65 -9.02
C LEU A 52 33.86 -2.49 -8.57
N VAL A 53 34.90 -2.78 -7.80
CA VAL A 53 35.93 -1.81 -7.41
C VAL A 53 37.29 -2.32 -7.82
N PHE A 54 38.07 -1.48 -8.49
CA PHE A 54 39.46 -1.76 -8.84
C PHE A 54 40.26 -0.48 -8.85
N SER A 55 41.58 -0.60 -8.68
CA SER A 55 42.51 0.51 -8.85
C SER A 55 43.40 0.25 -10.05
N TYR A 56 43.78 1.29 -10.77
CA TYR A 56 44.76 1.19 -11.86
C TYR A 56 45.84 2.27 -11.72
N VAL A 57 47.04 1.98 -12.23
CA VAL A 57 48.17 2.90 -12.18
C VAL A 57 47.99 4.05 -13.18
N GLN A 58 48.19 5.27 -12.72
CA GLN A 58 48.20 6.48 -13.56
C GLN A 58 49.26 7.44 -13.05
N ASP A 59 50.30 7.66 -13.84
CA ASP A 59 51.28 8.73 -13.59
C ASP A 59 51.71 9.39 -14.89
N ALA A 60 51.20 10.60 -15.14
CA ALA A 60 51.54 11.36 -16.34
C ALA A 60 53.02 11.82 -16.38
N ARG A 61 53.76 11.69 -15.27
CA ARG A 61 55.19 12.01 -15.19
C ARG A 61 56.06 10.86 -15.71
N ASP A 62 55.54 9.63 -15.76
CA ASP A 62 56.26 8.47 -16.28
C ASP A 62 55.93 8.27 -17.77
N PRO A 63 56.89 8.48 -18.70
CA PRO A 63 56.66 8.31 -20.13
C PRO A 63 56.44 6.84 -20.54
N ASN A 64 56.72 5.87 -19.67
CA ASN A 64 56.50 4.44 -19.95
C ASN A 64 55.07 3.99 -19.62
N LEU A 65 54.31 4.79 -18.89
CA LEU A 65 52.92 4.50 -18.56
C LEU A 65 51.97 5.16 -19.57
N PRO A 66 50.97 4.44 -20.08
CA PRO A 66 49.93 5.07 -20.88
C PRO A 66 49.13 6.02 -20.00
N ASN A 67 48.91 7.25 -20.48
CA ASN A 67 48.03 8.21 -19.83
C ASN A 67 46.55 7.82 -20.08
N TYR A 68 46.10 6.75 -19.43
CA TYR A 68 44.76 6.19 -19.57
C TYR A 68 43.77 6.84 -18.60
N VAL A 69 42.63 7.33 -19.09
CA VAL A 69 41.62 8.02 -18.28
C VAL A 69 40.29 7.31 -18.39
N ILE A 70 39.70 7.05 -17.23
CA ILE A 70 38.31 6.60 -17.07
C ILE A 70 37.55 7.76 -16.43
N ASN A 71 36.31 8.00 -16.85
CA ASN A 71 35.44 9.05 -16.34
C ASN A 71 34.13 8.48 -15.78
N CYS A 72 33.51 9.20 -14.86
CA CYS A 72 32.17 8.85 -14.37
C CYS A 72 31.17 8.85 -15.53
N GLY A 73 30.27 7.87 -15.53
CA GLY A 73 29.30 7.62 -16.59
C GLY A 73 29.80 6.72 -17.73
N GLU A 74 31.11 6.46 -17.84
CA GLU A 74 31.63 5.47 -18.78
C GLU A 74 31.40 4.04 -18.26
N THR A 75 31.49 3.03 -19.14
CA THR A 75 31.15 1.64 -18.83
C THR A 75 32.39 0.77 -18.72
N VAL A 76 32.46 -0.03 -17.66
CA VAL A 76 33.49 -1.05 -17.45
C VAL A 76 32.88 -2.45 -17.47
N TYR A 77 33.71 -3.42 -17.86
CA TYR A 77 33.33 -4.81 -18.04
C TYR A 77 34.33 -5.70 -17.31
N GLY A 78 33.81 -6.68 -16.58
CA GLY A 78 34.59 -7.74 -15.95
C GLY A 78 34.32 -9.07 -16.65
N TYR A 79 35.38 -9.74 -17.10
CA TYR A 79 35.32 -11.06 -17.72
C TYR A 79 36.05 -12.10 -16.88
N ASP A 80 35.61 -13.34 -16.97
CA ASP A 80 36.42 -14.47 -16.51
C ASP A 80 37.58 -14.75 -17.48
N GLU A 81 38.39 -15.72 -17.11
CA GLU A 81 39.61 -16.11 -17.82
C GLU A 81 39.31 -16.78 -19.18
N ASP A 82 38.10 -17.32 -19.37
CA ASP A 82 37.63 -17.90 -20.63
C ASP A 82 36.99 -16.84 -21.55
N GLY A 83 36.88 -15.60 -21.09
CA GLY A 83 36.32 -14.47 -21.84
C GLY A 83 34.80 -14.34 -21.75
N ASN A 84 34.13 -15.03 -20.82
CA ASN A 84 32.71 -14.83 -20.58
C ASN A 84 32.48 -13.59 -19.72
N LEU A 85 31.43 -12.84 -20.03
CA LEU A 85 31.07 -11.63 -19.33
C LEU A 85 30.49 -11.95 -17.93
N GLN A 86 31.11 -11.41 -16.89
CA GLN A 86 30.70 -11.60 -15.50
C GLN A 86 30.10 -10.32 -14.88
N PHE A 87 30.56 -9.16 -15.35
CA PHE A 87 30.09 -7.86 -14.88
C PHE A 87 30.05 -6.84 -16.03
N GLN A 88 28.99 -6.04 -16.09
CA GLN A 88 28.89 -4.85 -16.93
C GLN A 88 28.24 -3.75 -16.11
N GLY A 89 28.91 -2.61 -15.99
CA GLY A 89 28.42 -1.52 -15.14
C GLY A 89 29.04 -0.18 -15.45
N ASN A 90 28.39 0.88 -14.99
CA ASN A 90 28.83 2.26 -15.21
C ASN A 90 29.65 2.75 -14.03
N VAL A 91 30.62 3.62 -14.31
CA VAL A 91 31.49 4.22 -13.30
C VAL A 91 30.74 5.33 -12.58
N TYR A 92 30.60 5.20 -11.26
CA TYR A 92 29.91 6.17 -10.41
C TYR A 92 30.85 6.98 -9.52
N SER A 93 32.03 6.44 -9.22
CA SER A 93 33.04 7.15 -8.43
C SER A 93 34.44 6.90 -8.99
N ILE A 94 35.24 7.97 -8.97
CA ILE A 94 36.66 7.96 -9.28
C ILE A 94 37.38 8.71 -8.17
N GLU A 95 38.37 8.06 -7.58
CA GLU A 95 39.26 8.64 -6.59
C GLU A 95 40.69 8.56 -7.11
N LYS A 96 41.47 9.65 -6.96
CA LYS A 96 42.85 9.72 -7.43
C LYS A 96 43.78 9.96 -6.25
N ASP A 97 44.73 9.05 -6.06
CA ASP A 97 45.83 9.21 -5.11
C ASP A 97 47.13 9.47 -5.89
N VAL A 98 47.59 10.72 -5.84
CA VAL A 98 48.80 11.17 -6.56
C VAL A 98 50.08 10.64 -5.91
N GLN A 99 50.06 10.39 -4.60
CA GLN A 99 51.22 9.86 -3.89
C GLN A 99 51.44 8.39 -4.24
N GLN A 100 50.35 7.62 -4.36
CA GLN A 100 50.39 6.21 -4.77
C GLN A 100 50.40 6.02 -6.29
N SER A 101 50.19 7.10 -7.07
CA SER A 101 50.01 7.05 -8.52
C SER A 101 48.88 6.09 -8.95
N THR A 102 47.79 6.06 -8.18
CA THR A 102 46.65 5.16 -8.40
C THR A 102 45.34 5.91 -8.61
N VAL A 103 44.48 5.36 -9.46
CA VAL A 103 43.10 5.78 -9.62
C VAL A 103 42.19 4.61 -9.23
N THR A 104 41.34 4.82 -8.23
CA THR A 104 40.34 3.86 -7.78
C THR A 104 39.01 4.15 -8.46
N VAL A 105 38.45 3.13 -9.09
CA VAL A 105 37.19 3.19 -9.84
C VAL A 105 36.15 2.35 -9.10
N THR A 106 34.98 2.93 -8.84
CA THR A 106 33.80 2.20 -8.36
C THR A 106 32.72 2.23 -9.43
N ALA A 107 32.33 1.05 -9.89
CA ALA A 107 31.27 0.84 -10.85
C ALA A 107 30.13 0.00 -10.26
N TYR A 108 28.91 0.26 -10.74
CA TYR A 108 27.73 -0.54 -10.43
C TYR A 108 27.05 -1.00 -11.71
N ASP A 109 26.44 -2.19 -11.67
CA ASP A 109 25.55 -2.61 -12.74
C ASP A 109 24.29 -1.72 -12.85
N ASN A 110 23.50 -1.91 -13.91
CA ASN A 110 22.34 -1.07 -14.17
C ASN A 110 21.19 -1.24 -13.16
N LEU A 111 21.23 -2.27 -12.29
CA LEU A 111 20.26 -2.39 -11.20
C LEU A 111 20.37 -1.21 -10.24
N PHE A 112 21.54 -0.55 -10.18
CA PHE A 112 21.74 0.69 -9.45
C PHE A 112 20.72 1.77 -9.83
N ILE A 113 20.41 1.90 -11.13
CA ILE A 113 19.43 2.87 -11.63
C ILE A 113 18.05 2.53 -11.07
N LEU A 114 17.64 1.26 -11.10
CA LEU A 114 16.36 0.82 -10.53
C LEU A 114 16.30 1.03 -9.01
N CYS A 115 17.41 0.85 -8.30
CA CYS A 115 17.49 1.08 -6.85
C CYS A 115 17.47 2.57 -6.46
N ARG A 116 17.83 3.49 -7.36
CA ARG A 116 17.98 4.92 -7.05
C ARG A 116 16.89 5.80 -7.66
N SER A 117 16.41 5.46 -8.86
CA SER A 117 15.42 6.24 -9.60
C SER A 117 14.03 5.97 -9.07
N LYS A 118 13.35 7.03 -8.59
CA LYS A 118 11.96 7.00 -8.13
C LYS A 118 11.00 7.40 -9.23
N THR A 119 9.80 6.83 -9.19
CA THR A 119 8.67 7.26 -10.02
C THR A 119 7.35 7.16 -9.24
N THR A 120 6.29 7.74 -9.81
CA THR A 120 4.92 7.65 -9.30
C THR A 120 4.00 7.18 -10.41
N ARG A 121 3.36 6.02 -10.22
CA ARG A 121 2.52 5.40 -11.24
C ARG A 121 1.46 4.48 -10.63
N LYS A 122 0.29 4.43 -11.25
CA LYS A 122 -0.76 3.45 -10.96
C LYS A 122 -0.61 2.24 -11.87
N PHE A 123 -0.62 1.05 -11.29
CA PHE A 123 -0.72 -0.23 -11.99
C PHE A 123 -2.06 -0.86 -11.64
N THR A 124 -2.82 -1.27 -12.65
CA THR A 124 -4.17 -1.84 -12.47
C THR A 124 -4.25 -3.14 -13.23
N ASP A 125 -4.48 -4.24 -12.51
CA ASP A 125 -4.68 -5.59 -13.05
C ASP A 125 -3.60 -6.03 -14.05
N MET A 126 -2.33 -5.77 -13.71
CA MET A 126 -1.18 -6.10 -14.56
C MET A 126 -0.41 -7.31 -14.01
N LEU A 127 0.15 -8.14 -14.89
CA LEU A 127 1.07 -9.20 -14.51
C LEU A 127 2.36 -8.61 -13.91
N ALA A 128 2.96 -9.31 -12.94
CA ALA A 128 4.20 -8.84 -12.30
C ALA A 128 5.34 -8.64 -13.31
N GLU A 129 5.48 -9.55 -14.27
CA GLU A 129 6.44 -9.47 -15.38
C GLU A 129 6.16 -8.28 -16.33
N ASP A 130 4.91 -7.88 -16.51
CA ASP A 130 4.56 -6.73 -17.37
C ASP A 130 4.78 -5.39 -16.65
N ILE A 131 4.57 -5.34 -15.33
CA ILE A 131 4.95 -4.19 -14.50
C ILE A 131 6.48 -3.99 -14.57
N ALA A 132 7.26 -5.07 -14.44
CA ALA A 132 8.71 -4.98 -14.55
C ALA A 132 9.17 -4.48 -15.93
N LYS A 133 8.57 -4.96 -17.03
CA LYS A 133 8.83 -4.43 -18.38
C LYS A 133 8.53 -2.93 -18.47
N ALA A 134 7.38 -2.49 -17.94
CA ALA A 134 6.97 -1.09 -17.98
C ALA A 134 7.95 -0.18 -17.23
N VAL A 135 8.38 -0.59 -16.03
CA VAL A 135 9.36 0.15 -15.22
C VAL A 135 10.73 0.19 -15.89
N CYS A 136 11.19 -0.93 -16.46
CA CYS A 136 12.46 -0.98 -17.18
C CYS A 136 12.45 -0.05 -18.40
N SER A 137 11.37 -0.07 -19.19
CA SER A 137 11.22 0.82 -20.34
C SER A 137 11.23 2.30 -19.95
N GLU A 138 10.61 2.66 -18.84
CA GLU A 138 10.55 4.03 -18.33
C GLU A 138 11.94 4.51 -17.87
N LEU A 139 12.71 3.64 -17.22
CA LEU A 139 14.02 3.96 -16.64
C LEU A 139 15.20 3.65 -17.58
N GLY A 140 14.93 3.26 -18.83
CA GLY A 140 15.95 3.00 -19.85
C GLY A 140 16.78 1.73 -19.60
N ILE A 141 16.23 0.75 -18.88
CA ILE A 141 16.88 -0.54 -18.62
C ILE A 141 16.37 -1.58 -19.60
N LYS A 142 17.28 -2.36 -20.20
CA LYS A 142 16.86 -3.45 -21.10
C LYS A 142 16.25 -4.58 -20.29
N VAL A 143 15.21 -5.20 -20.85
CA VAL A 143 14.55 -6.34 -20.22
C VAL A 143 15.17 -7.63 -20.77
N GLY A 144 15.60 -8.50 -19.86
CA GLY A 144 16.04 -9.85 -20.17
C GLY A 144 14.96 -10.88 -19.89
N LYS A 145 15.32 -11.97 -19.23
CA LYS A 145 14.41 -13.06 -18.85
C LYS A 145 13.75 -12.75 -17.51
N LEU A 146 12.45 -12.46 -17.56
CA LEU A 146 11.61 -12.27 -16.37
C LEU A 146 10.90 -13.58 -16.02
N ALA A 147 10.91 -13.96 -14.74
CA ALA A 147 10.18 -15.14 -14.28
C ALA A 147 8.67 -14.93 -14.47
N GLU A 148 8.06 -15.78 -15.29
CA GLU A 148 6.61 -15.75 -15.52
C GLU A 148 5.88 -16.19 -14.25
N THR A 149 5.08 -15.28 -13.70
CA THR A 149 4.32 -15.53 -12.47
C THR A 149 2.89 -15.92 -12.76
N GLY A 150 2.33 -15.42 -13.87
CA GLY A 150 0.90 -15.54 -14.18
C GLY A 150 -0.03 -14.89 -13.15
N LYS A 151 0.51 -14.08 -12.22
CA LYS A 151 -0.26 -13.41 -11.17
C LYS A 151 -0.38 -11.93 -11.48
N LYS A 152 -1.61 -11.44 -11.41
CA LYS A 152 -1.95 -10.04 -11.61
C LYS A 152 -1.98 -9.29 -10.29
N THR A 153 -1.71 -7.99 -10.36
CA THR A 153 -1.69 -7.13 -9.20
C THR A 153 -2.05 -5.69 -9.54
N SER A 154 -2.59 -4.98 -8.55
CA SER A 154 -2.96 -3.57 -8.63
C SER A 154 -2.38 -2.84 -7.43
N PHE A 155 -1.74 -1.69 -7.67
CA PHE A 155 -1.27 -0.78 -6.63
C PHE A 155 -0.89 0.58 -7.20
N ILE A 156 -0.87 1.61 -6.36
CA ILE A 156 -0.31 2.92 -6.68
C ILE A 156 1.10 2.99 -6.09
N ALA A 157 2.11 3.02 -6.95
CA ALA A 157 3.47 3.34 -6.55
C ALA A 157 3.58 4.86 -6.41
N GLN A 158 3.77 5.37 -5.20
CA GLN A 158 4.03 6.79 -4.96
C GLN A 158 5.46 6.97 -4.45
N GLU A 159 6.28 7.72 -5.19
CA GLU A 159 7.70 7.99 -4.88
C GLU A 159 8.53 6.73 -4.58
N LYS A 160 8.20 5.62 -5.25
CA LYS A 160 8.89 4.33 -5.10
C LYS A 160 9.98 4.20 -6.14
N THR A 161 11.08 3.55 -5.77
CA THR A 161 12.14 3.24 -6.74
C THR A 161 11.69 2.18 -7.74
N GLY A 162 12.30 2.13 -8.93
CA GLY A 162 11.99 1.09 -9.91
C GLY A 162 12.14 -0.32 -9.33
N TYR A 163 13.17 -0.54 -8.49
CA TYR A 163 13.39 -1.78 -7.76
C TYR A 163 12.23 -2.09 -6.79
N GLN A 164 11.79 -1.11 -5.99
CA GLN A 164 10.67 -1.30 -5.08
C GLN A 164 9.39 -1.66 -5.81
N ILE A 165 9.09 -1.02 -6.95
CA ILE A 165 7.90 -1.31 -7.76
C ILE A 165 7.93 -2.75 -8.28
N ILE A 166 9.07 -3.18 -8.82
CA ILE A 166 9.27 -4.56 -9.26
C ILE A 166 9.08 -5.53 -8.09
N MET A 167 9.70 -5.24 -6.95
CA MET A 167 9.59 -6.10 -5.78
C MET A 167 8.20 -6.13 -5.16
N ILE A 168 7.43 -5.04 -5.19
CA ILE A 168 6.01 -5.04 -4.78
C ILE A 168 5.23 -6.05 -5.62
N ALA A 169 5.40 -5.98 -6.95
CA ALA A 169 4.68 -6.85 -7.87
C ALA A 169 5.06 -8.33 -7.68
N TYR A 170 6.36 -8.64 -7.59
CA TYR A 170 6.83 -10.02 -7.40
C TYR A 170 6.60 -10.55 -5.97
N THR A 171 6.56 -9.69 -4.95
CA THR A 171 6.18 -10.07 -3.58
C THR A 171 4.72 -10.47 -3.53
N ASP A 172 3.83 -9.68 -4.13
CA ASP A 172 2.42 -10.02 -4.21
C ASP A 172 2.17 -11.31 -5.02
N ALA A 173 2.85 -11.45 -6.17
CA ALA A 173 2.78 -12.66 -6.96
C ALA A 173 3.26 -13.90 -6.19
N ALA A 174 4.39 -13.80 -5.48
CA ALA A 174 4.88 -14.87 -4.62
C ALA A 174 3.88 -15.24 -3.52
N ASN A 175 3.30 -14.24 -2.85
CA ASN A 175 2.27 -14.45 -1.82
C ASN A 175 1.04 -15.19 -2.40
N GLN A 176 0.53 -14.77 -3.56
CA GLN A 176 -0.59 -15.43 -4.22
C GLN A 176 -0.26 -16.88 -4.62
N ILE A 177 0.95 -17.14 -5.14
CA ILE A 177 1.41 -18.49 -5.48
C ILE A 177 1.50 -19.36 -4.22
N ASN A 178 2.18 -18.86 -3.19
CA ASN A 178 2.43 -19.62 -1.96
C ASN A 178 1.14 -19.88 -1.16
N ALA A 179 0.18 -18.95 -1.18
CA ALA A 179 -1.15 -19.15 -0.60
C ALA A 179 -1.97 -20.23 -1.33
N SER A 180 -1.73 -20.43 -2.62
CA SER A 180 -2.44 -21.42 -3.44
C SER A 180 -1.82 -22.83 -3.43
N LYS A 181 -0.75 -23.05 -2.64
CA LYS A 181 -0.08 -24.35 -2.55
C LYS A 181 -0.99 -25.43 -1.99
N THR A 182 -0.98 -26.60 -2.61
CA THR A 182 -1.70 -27.79 -2.14
C THR A 182 -0.98 -28.43 -0.94
N ASN A 183 0.36 -28.46 -0.98
CA ASN A 183 1.18 -28.95 0.12
C ASN A 183 1.88 -27.77 0.82
N LYS A 184 1.61 -27.59 2.12
CA LYS A 184 2.21 -26.50 2.91
C LYS A 184 3.71 -26.72 3.20
N ASP A 185 4.21 -27.95 3.03
CA ASP A 185 5.61 -28.28 3.26
C ASP A 185 6.50 -27.98 2.03
N ASP A 186 5.91 -27.67 0.87
CA ASP A 186 6.68 -27.32 -0.32
C ASP A 186 7.38 -25.97 -0.14
N PRO A 187 8.63 -25.80 -0.61
CA PRO A 187 9.39 -24.57 -0.42
C PRO A 187 8.70 -23.36 -1.07
N ASP A 188 8.78 -22.20 -0.43
CA ASP A 188 8.24 -20.94 -0.97
C ASP A 188 8.87 -20.54 -2.29
N VAL A 189 8.01 -20.14 -3.22
CA VAL A 189 8.43 -19.49 -4.46
C VAL A 189 8.80 -18.07 -4.09
N LEU A 190 10.06 -17.72 -4.33
CA LEU A 190 10.65 -16.42 -4.06
C LEU A 190 11.39 -15.94 -5.31
N PHE A 191 11.46 -14.63 -5.49
CA PHE A 191 12.03 -14.01 -6.69
C PHE A 191 13.18 -13.07 -6.34
N HIS A 192 14.09 -12.87 -7.28
CA HIS A 192 15.18 -11.92 -7.15
C HIS A 192 15.52 -11.27 -8.50
N PRO A 193 15.45 -9.93 -8.61
CA PRO A 193 15.95 -9.21 -9.77
C PRO A 193 17.48 -9.26 -9.83
N VAL A 194 18.04 -9.54 -11.00
CA VAL A 194 19.49 -9.61 -11.24
C VAL A 194 19.84 -9.00 -12.60
N MET A 195 21.07 -8.55 -12.76
CA MET A 195 21.59 -8.11 -14.06
C MET A 195 22.32 -9.23 -14.78
N ARG A 196 21.97 -9.45 -16.05
CA ARG A 196 22.72 -10.26 -17.01
C ARG A 196 23.27 -9.34 -18.10
N GLY A 197 24.52 -8.90 -17.93
CA GLY A 197 25.06 -7.84 -18.77
C GLY A 197 24.30 -6.53 -18.53
N ASP A 198 23.72 -5.95 -19.59
CA ASP A 198 22.88 -4.74 -19.51
C ASP A 198 21.37 -5.02 -19.42
N GLU A 199 20.97 -6.29 -19.32
CA GLU A 199 19.57 -6.71 -19.25
C GLU A 199 19.16 -7.10 -17.82
N LEU A 200 17.97 -6.66 -17.40
CA LEU A 200 17.34 -7.08 -16.16
C LEU A 200 16.68 -8.45 -16.34
N ASP A 201 17.15 -9.44 -15.58
CA ASP A 201 16.44 -10.69 -15.36
C ASP A 201 15.70 -10.64 -14.01
N VAL A 202 14.61 -11.40 -13.88
CA VAL A 202 14.03 -11.76 -12.57
C VAL A 202 14.01 -13.27 -12.49
N ILE A 203 14.71 -13.82 -11.51
CA ILE A 203 14.89 -15.27 -11.36
C ILE A 203 14.19 -15.80 -10.12
N LYS A 204 13.96 -17.12 -10.06
CA LYS A 204 13.58 -17.78 -8.82
C LYS A 204 14.78 -17.79 -7.88
N LYS A 205 14.59 -17.35 -6.64
CA LYS A 205 15.67 -17.27 -5.65
C LYS A 205 15.93 -18.63 -5.02
N GLY A 206 17.21 -18.97 -4.86
CA GLY A 206 17.66 -20.12 -4.08
C GLY A 206 17.76 -21.42 -4.87
N GLU A 207 17.87 -21.33 -6.20
CA GLU A 207 18.32 -22.45 -7.04
C GLU A 207 19.73 -22.90 -6.61
N LEU A 208 20.00 -24.20 -6.69
CA LEU A 208 21.29 -24.77 -6.32
C LEU A 208 22.31 -24.53 -7.43
N ILE A 209 23.51 -24.07 -7.08
CA ILE A 209 24.61 -23.97 -8.03
C ILE A 209 25.10 -25.39 -8.35
N GLU A 210 24.79 -25.86 -9.56
CA GLU A 210 25.21 -27.19 -10.00
C GLU A 210 26.73 -27.29 -10.13
N GLY A 211 27.30 -28.44 -9.73
CA GLY A 211 28.73 -28.71 -9.83
C GLY A 211 29.61 -27.98 -8.81
N MET A 212 29.02 -27.28 -7.84
CA MET A 212 29.75 -26.54 -6.82
C MET A 212 29.43 -27.03 -5.40
N GLU A 213 30.47 -27.38 -4.66
CA GLU A 213 30.42 -27.71 -3.23
C GLU A 213 31.50 -26.91 -2.49
N ALA A 214 31.13 -26.23 -1.41
CA ALA A 214 32.10 -25.68 -0.45
C ALA A 214 32.50 -26.80 0.52
N ASN A 215 33.75 -27.21 0.50
CA ASN A 215 34.23 -28.39 1.20
C ASN A 215 35.55 -28.10 1.92
N GLN A 216 35.55 -28.36 3.23
CA GLN A 216 36.68 -28.11 4.13
C GLN A 216 37.97 -28.84 3.77
N PHE A 217 37.90 -29.89 2.95
CA PHE A 217 39.07 -30.68 2.56
C PHE A 217 39.66 -30.25 1.22
N THR A 218 39.00 -29.36 0.47
CA THR A 218 39.40 -29.02 -0.90
C THR A 218 39.53 -27.53 -1.15
N ASN A 219 38.51 -26.73 -0.83
CA ASN A 219 38.45 -25.34 -1.29
C ASN A 219 38.11 -24.31 -0.22
N ILE A 220 37.63 -24.71 0.97
CA ILE A 220 37.47 -23.77 2.10
C ILE A 220 38.81 -23.50 2.75
N GLU A 221 39.12 -22.23 2.94
CA GLU A 221 40.32 -21.73 3.63
C GLU A 221 40.02 -21.41 5.09
N ASN A 222 38.86 -20.82 5.34
CA ASN A 222 38.40 -20.45 6.67
C ASN A 222 36.88 -20.40 6.69
N SER A 223 36.31 -20.77 7.83
CA SER A 223 34.87 -20.79 8.03
C SER A 223 34.54 -20.43 9.46
N GLN A 224 33.40 -19.78 9.64
CA GLN A 224 32.91 -19.32 10.93
C GLN A 224 31.41 -19.56 11.00
N TYR A 225 30.97 -20.13 12.12
CA TYR A 225 29.56 -20.27 12.47
C TYR A 225 29.29 -19.54 13.78
N ARG A 226 28.21 -18.76 13.82
CA ARG A 226 27.68 -18.15 15.03
C ARG A 226 26.20 -18.47 15.14
N GLU A 227 25.78 -18.95 16.31
CA GLU A 227 24.39 -19.00 16.73
C GLU A 227 24.24 -18.09 17.95
N SER A 228 23.18 -17.28 18.00
CA SER A 228 22.83 -16.47 19.16
C SER A 228 21.33 -16.50 19.41
N ILE A 229 20.96 -16.56 20.68
CA ILE A 229 19.58 -16.41 21.16
C ILE A 229 19.40 -15.12 21.95
N GLU A 230 20.35 -14.18 21.87
CA GLU A 230 20.28 -12.90 22.59
C GLU A 230 19.05 -12.07 22.19
N GLU A 231 18.61 -12.20 20.93
CA GLU A 231 17.43 -11.53 20.37
C GLU A 231 16.22 -12.48 20.26
N LEU A 232 16.26 -13.66 20.90
CA LEU A 232 15.15 -14.62 20.87
C LEU A 232 13.89 -13.98 21.44
N VAL A 233 12.75 -14.19 20.78
CA VAL A 233 11.42 -13.90 21.31
C VAL A 233 10.57 -15.13 21.02
N ASP A 234 10.26 -15.89 22.06
CA ASP A 234 9.49 -17.14 21.99
C ASP A 234 8.15 -17.07 22.73
N SER A 235 7.87 -15.93 23.36
CA SER A 235 6.59 -15.58 23.97
C SER A 235 6.24 -14.13 23.63
N VAL A 236 4.99 -13.88 23.26
CA VAL A 236 4.46 -12.53 23.06
C VAL A 236 3.30 -12.32 24.01
N MET A 237 3.45 -11.40 24.96
CA MET A 237 2.35 -10.91 25.79
C MET A 237 1.48 -10.01 24.92
N VAL A 238 0.18 -10.27 24.88
CA VAL A 238 -0.77 -9.35 24.25
C VAL A 238 -1.37 -8.48 25.33
N THR A 239 -1.26 -7.16 25.17
CA THR A 239 -1.89 -6.20 26.08
C THR A 239 -2.88 -5.32 25.34
N ASP A 240 -3.87 -4.80 26.07
CA ASP A 240 -4.69 -3.69 25.61
C ASP A 240 -3.89 -2.36 25.57
N GLN A 241 -4.57 -1.25 25.29
CA GLN A 241 -3.91 0.05 25.20
C GLN A 241 -3.49 0.63 26.56
N GLN A 242 -3.99 0.08 27.65
CA GLN A 242 -3.77 0.50 29.02
C GLN A 242 -2.65 -0.34 29.69
N GLY A 243 -2.23 -1.43 29.03
CA GLY A 243 -1.18 -2.32 29.51
C GLY A 243 -1.71 -3.54 30.27
N ASN A 244 -3.03 -3.78 30.29
CA ASN A 244 -3.59 -4.99 30.86
C ASN A 244 -3.35 -6.17 29.91
N VAL A 245 -2.99 -7.31 30.47
CA VAL A 245 -2.72 -8.53 29.69
C VAL A 245 -4.03 -9.15 29.22
N THR A 246 -4.21 -9.27 27.92
CA THR A 246 -5.38 -9.90 27.28
C THR A 246 -5.09 -11.33 26.82
N GLY A 247 -3.81 -11.71 26.68
CA GLY A 247 -3.43 -13.07 26.31
C GLY A 247 -1.94 -13.25 26.09
N TYR A 248 -1.57 -14.45 25.65
CA TYR A 248 -0.21 -14.83 25.29
C TYR A 248 -0.20 -15.64 24.01
N GLN A 249 0.84 -15.46 23.21
CA GLN A 249 1.15 -16.31 22.06
C GLN A 249 2.55 -16.88 22.30
N THR A 250 2.70 -18.20 22.23
CA THR A 250 3.95 -18.88 22.64
C THR A 250 4.47 -19.87 21.61
N LYS A 251 5.78 -20.11 21.67
CA LYS A 251 6.49 -21.21 20.99
C LYS A 251 6.98 -22.19 22.05
N ASP A 252 6.08 -23.04 22.55
CA ASP A 252 6.34 -23.90 23.72
C ASP A 252 7.59 -24.78 23.60
N ASP A 253 7.91 -25.26 22.40
CA ASP A 253 9.11 -26.08 22.18
C ASP A 253 10.40 -25.27 22.28
N TRP A 254 10.38 -23.97 21.95
CA TRP A 254 11.49 -23.06 22.17
C TRP A 254 11.60 -22.70 23.65
N ILE A 255 10.48 -22.41 24.32
CA ILE A 255 10.45 -22.12 25.76
C ILE A 255 11.05 -23.28 26.56
N LYS A 256 10.70 -24.54 26.24
CA LYS A 256 11.27 -25.73 26.88
C LYS A 256 12.78 -25.84 26.69
N LYS A 257 13.31 -25.36 25.56
CA LYS A 257 14.71 -25.53 25.16
C LYS A 257 15.60 -24.36 25.62
N TYR A 258 15.11 -23.14 25.48
CA TYR A 258 15.87 -21.90 25.63
C TYR A 258 15.44 -21.06 26.85
N SER A 259 14.39 -21.47 27.57
CA SER A 259 13.65 -20.65 28.55
C SER A 259 12.88 -19.52 27.89
N MET A 260 11.85 -19.02 28.59
CA MET A 260 10.97 -17.98 28.06
C MET A 260 11.69 -16.64 27.90
N VAL A 261 11.70 -16.09 26.69
CA VAL A 261 12.08 -14.70 26.39
C VAL A 261 10.89 -14.02 25.74
N GLN A 262 10.41 -12.96 26.40
CA GLN A 262 9.12 -12.38 26.12
C GLN A 262 9.21 -10.97 25.54
N ASP A 263 8.43 -10.72 24.50
CA ASP A 263 8.12 -9.37 24.02
C ASP A 263 6.64 -9.04 24.28
N VAL A 264 6.25 -7.79 24.09
CA VAL A 264 4.90 -7.29 24.36
C VAL A 264 4.31 -6.68 23.09
N TYR A 265 3.20 -7.25 22.62
CA TYR A 265 2.37 -6.65 21.60
C TYR A 265 1.24 -5.85 22.24
N LYS A 266 1.29 -4.53 22.08
CA LYS A 266 0.20 -3.63 22.44
C LYS A 266 -0.81 -3.58 21.31
N THR A 267 -2.04 -3.99 21.59
CA THR A 267 -3.08 -4.14 20.56
C THR A 267 -3.39 -2.80 19.89
N ASN A 268 -3.28 -2.76 18.57
CA ASN A 268 -3.63 -1.60 17.74
C ASN A 268 -4.86 -1.94 16.89
N PRO A 269 -5.97 -1.18 16.99
CA PRO A 269 -7.18 -1.44 16.21
C PRO A 269 -7.00 -1.30 14.70
N ASN A 270 -5.93 -0.63 14.25
CA ASN A 270 -5.63 -0.42 12.83
C ASN A 270 -4.73 -1.49 12.21
N ASP A 271 -4.27 -2.46 13.00
CA ASP A 271 -3.36 -3.52 12.54
C ASP A 271 -4.03 -4.89 12.62
N ASN A 272 -3.62 -5.81 11.75
CA ASN A 272 -3.93 -7.22 11.93
C ASN A 272 -3.03 -7.76 13.05
N ALA A 273 -3.57 -7.87 14.27
CA ALA A 273 -2.85 -8.28 15.46
C ALA A 273 -2.03 -9.57 15.25
N GLN A 274 -2.60 -10.58 14.57
CA GLN A 274 -1.90 -11.85 14.33
C GLN A 274 -0.68 -11.68 13.43
N THR A 275 -0.78 -10.83 12.40
CA THR A 275 0.34 -10.51 11.51
C THR A 275 1.46 -9.78 12.26
N GLU A 276 1.12 -8.81 13.11
CA GLU A 276 2.12 -8.06 13.88
C GLU A 276 2.76 -8.91 14.98
N ILE A 277 1.98 -9.71 15.71
CA ILE A 277 2.50 -10.68 16.69
C ILE A 277 3.48 -11.66 16.02
N ASN A 278 3.13 -12.16 14.82
CA ASN A 278 4.01 -13.08 14.09
C ASN A 278 5.36 -12.46 13.73
N LYS A 279 5.44 -11.13 13.54
CA LYS A 279 6.71 -10.41 13.30
C LYS A 279 7.56 -10.23 14.55
N LEU A 280 6.95 -10.28 15.73
CA LEU A 280 7.66 -10.14 17.01
C LEU A 280 8.40 -11.42 17.41
N PHE A 281 7.89 -12.59 17.02
CA PHE A 281 8.64 -13.83 17.24
C PHE A 281 9.98 -13.79 16.50
N LYS A 282 11.05 -14.02 17.26
CA LYS A 282 12.42 -14.09 16.76
C LYS A 282 13.01 -15.41 17.18
N GLY A 283 13.42 -16.22 16.21
CA GLY A 283 14.13 -17.47 16.49
C GLY A 283 15.61 -17.24 16.80
N PRO A 284 16.36 -18.32 17.07
CA PRO A 284 17.81 -18.26 17.15
C PRO A 284 18.40 -17.66 15.86
N GLU A 285 19.21 -16.62 16.02
CA GLU A 285 19.94 -16.02 14.91
C GLU A 285 21.14 -16.89 14.58
N ARG A 286 21.27 -17.22 13.29
CA ARG A 286 22.39 -18.00 12.78
C ARG A 286 23.08 -17.26 11.66
N SER A 287 24.41 -17.18 11.74
CA SER A 287 25.24 -16.66 10.65
C SER A 287 26.39 -17.60 10.36
N GLY A 288 26.70 -17.74 9.08
CA GLY A 288 27.84 -18.48 8.58
C GLY A 288 28.67 -17.60 7.66
N VAL A 289 29.99 -17.68 7.77
CA VAL A 289 30.92 -17.05 6.82
C VAL A 289 31.85 -18.13 6.30
N ILE A 290 32.00 -18.20 4.98
CA ILE A 290 32.93 -19.11 4.31
C ILE A 290 33.88 -18.29 3.45
N GLN A 291 35.18 -18.47 3.67
CA GLN A 291 36.25 -17.98 2.82
C GLN A 291 36.85 -19.17 2.07
N MET A 292 36.89 -19.07 0.75
CA MET A 292 37.24 -20.19 -0.11
C MET A 292 37.75 -19.74 -1.48
N LEU A 293 38.36 -20.67 -2.22
CA LEU A 293 38.71 -20.46 -3.63
C LEU A 293 37.49 -20.02 -4.44
N GLY A 294 37.69 -19.00 -5.28
CA GLY A 294 36.62 -18.31 -5.98
C GLY A 294 35.95 -19.13 -7.08
N ASN A 295 34.64 -18.91 -7.24
CA ASN A 295 33.85 -19.39 -8.38
C ASN A 295 32.84 -18.31 -8.78
N TYR A 296 32.87 -17.84 -10.04
CA TYR A 296 32.02 -16.74 -10.51
C TYR A 296 30.50 -17.01 -10.43
N ALA A 297 30.08 -18.27 -10.31
CA ALA A 297 28.66 -18.64 -10.16
C ALA A 297 28.10 -18.36 -8.75
N ALA A 298 28.97 -18.21 -7.73
CA ALA A 298 28.57 -18.05 -6.33
C ALA A 298 28.04 -16.65 -6.01
N LYS A 299 26.77 -16.40 -6.37
CA LYS A 299 26.08 -15.12 -6.16
C LYS A 299 24.95 -15.24 -5.14
N SER A 300 24.66 -14.17 -4.41
CA SER A 300 23.62 -14.00 -3.38
C SER A 300 22.16 -14.28 -3.80
N SER A 301 21.93 -14.64 -5.06
CA SER A 301 20.63 -15.11 -5.56
C SER A 301 20.45 -16.63 -5.45
N TYR A 302 21.54 -17.37 -5.23
CA TYR A 302 21.58 -18.83 -5.30
C TYR A 302 21.81 -19.50 -3.95
N SER A 303 21.80 -20.82 -3.98
CA SER A 303 22.14 -21.70 -2.87
C SER A 303 23.35 -22.57 -3.22
N ILE A 304 24.03 -23.04 -2.18
CA ILE A 304 25.28 -23.80 -2.28
C ILE A 304 25.23 -25.02 -1.36
N GLN A 305 25.83 -26.12 -1.80
CA GLN A 305 26.09 -27.29 -0.95
C GLN A 305 27.36 -27.02 -0.13
N ILE A 306 27.26 -27.13 1.19
CA ILE A 306 28.39 -26.97 2.11
C ILE A 306 28.64 -28.30 2.83
N LYS A 307 29.92 -28.64 2.97
CA LYS A 307 30.44 -29.75 3.75
C LYS A 307 31.61 -29.25 4.59
N ASP A 308 31.28 -28.72 5.75
CA ASP A 308 32.22 -28.31 6.78
C ASP A 308 31.80 -28.95 8.11
N ILE A 309 32.62 -29.89 8.57
CA ILE A 309 32.32 -30.68 9.78
C ILE A 309 32.79 -29.97 11.04
N LEU A 310 33.74 -29.04 10.93
CA LEU A 310 34.30 -28.33 12.09
C LEU A 310 33.35 -27.22 12.55
N THR A 311 32.75 -26.51 11.60
CA THR A 311 31.71 -25.49 11.90
C THR A 311 30.30 -26.07 11.90
N GLU A 312 30.15 -27.37 11.64
CA GLU A 312 28.87 -28.09 11.52
C GLU A 312 27.94 -27.55 10.42
N LEU A 313 28.48 -26.78 9.47
CA LEU A 313 27.78 -26.33 8.26
C LEU A 313 27.78 -27.45 7.21
N CYS A 314 26.86 -28.39 7.36
CA CYS A 314 26.68 -29.51 6.42
C CYS A 314 25.26 -29.51 5.85
N GLY A 315 25.13 -29.28 4.54
CA GLY A 315 23.82 -29.23 3.88
C GLY A 315 23.72 -28.20 2.76
N LYS A 316 22.50 -27.99 2.28
CA LYS A 316 22.16 -26.92 1.34
C LYS A 316 21.87 -25.65 2.13
N PHE A 317 22.54 -24.55 1.77
CA PHE A 317 22.29 -23.24 2.37
C PHE A 317 22.20 -22.14 1.30
N TRP A 318 21.71 -20.96 1.67
CA TRP A 318 21.53 -19.83 0.75
C TRP A 318 22.63 -18.80 0.91
N ILE A 319 23.06 -18.19 -0.20
CA ILE A 319 24.06 -17.13 -0.16
C ILE A 319 23.33 -15.81 0.12
N LYS A 320 23.67 -15.14 1.22
CA LYS A 320 23.16 -13.81 1.59
C LYS A 320 23.93 -12.71 0.89
N SER A 321 25.25 -12.80 0.94
CA SER A 321 26.19 -11.87 0.31
C SER A 321 27.39 -12.64 -0.21
N ASP A 322 27.96 -12.12 -1.28
CA ASP A 322 29.12 -12.68 -1.94
C ASP A 322 30.11 -11.54 -2.23
N THR A 323 31.37 -11.76 -1.88
CA THR A 323 32.47 -10.84 -2.20
C THR A 323 33.57 -11.64 -2.85
N HIS A 324 33.76 -11.45 -4.15
CA HIS A 324 34.89 -11.99 -4.90
C HIS A 324 36.07 -11.03 -4.85
N THR A 325 37.25 -11.57 -4.63
CA THR A 325 38.53 -10.86 -4.59
C THR A 325 39.45 -11.44 -5.66
N PHE A 326 40.00 -10.57 -6.50
CA PHE A 326 41.04 -10.94 -7.45
C PHE A 326 42.30 -10.14 -7.14
N GLU A 327 43.37 -10.84 -6.80
CA GLU A 327 44.63 -10.21 -6.43
C GLU A 327 45.78 -11.16 -6.76
N ASN A 328 46.85 -10.64 -7.38
CA ASN A 328 48.06 -11.41 -7.71
C ASN A 328 47.80 -12.72 -8.48
N GLY A 329 46.78 -12.73 -9.35
CA GLY A 329 46.41 -13.90 -10.15
C GLY A 329 45.58 -14.96 -9.40
N VAL A 330 45.19 -14.70 -8.16
CA VAL A 330 44.35 -15.59 -7.35
C VAL A 330 42.93 -15.03 -7.30
N HIS A 331 41.93 -15.91 -7.43
CA HIS A 331 40.52 -15.61 -7.21
C HIS A 331 40.05 -16.29 -5.92
N GLU A 332 39.67 -15.48 -4.94
CA GLU A 332 39.08 -15.93 -3.68
C GLU A 332 37.67 -15.35 -3.55
N MET A 333 36.86 -15.93 -2.68
CA MET A 333 35.58 -15.36 -2.31
C MET A 333 35.23 -15.55 -0.85
N ARG A 334 34.46 -14.59 -0.34
CA ARG A 334 33.82 -14.65 0.97
C ARG A 334 32.31 -14.69 0.78
N LEU A 335 31.68 -15.74 1.29
CA LEU A 335 30.24 -15.93 1.27
C LEU A 335 29.68 -15.78 2.68
N GLU A 336 28.65 -14.96 2.84
CA GLU A 336 27.80 -14.99 4.03
C GLU A 336 26.59 -15.86 3.75
N ILE A 337 26.30 -16.77 4.67
CA ILE A 337 25.30 -17.82 4.49
C ILE A 337 24.05 -17.51 5.31
N GLU A 338 22.90 -17.71 4.68
CA GLU A 338 21.56 -17.70 5.26
C GLU A 338 21.05 -19.15 5.42
N PHE A 339 20.40 -19.41 6.56
CA PHE A 339 19.86 -20.73 6.93
C PHE A 339 18.44 -20.96 6.41
N GLU A 340 17.84 -19.92 5.84
CA GLU A 340 16.51 -19.93 5.23
C GLU A 340 16.57 -19.17 3.91
N ASN A 341 15.70 -19.54 2.96
CA ASN A 341 15.57 -18.78 1.73
C ASN A 341 14.75 -17.52 1.98
N ILE A 342 15.40 -16.35 2.03
CA ILE A 342 14.74 -15.09 2.33
C ILE A 342 14.69 -14.21 1.08
N MET A 343 13.54 -13.58 0.82
CA MET A 343 13.38 -12.57 -0.24
C MET A 343 13.39 -11.17 0.37
N ASN A 344 13.88 -10.17 -0.37
CA ASN A 344 13.69 -8.77 0.00
C ASN A 344 12.24 -8.34 -0.33
N LYS A 345 11.31 -8.68 0.56
CA LYS A 345 9.88 -8.43 0.38
C LYS A 345 9.59 -6.92 0.44
N GLU A 346 8.81 -6.44 -0.50
CA GLU A 346 8.22 -5.10 -0.46
C GLU A 346 6.71 -5.29 -0.45
N ASP A 347 6.06 -4.90 0.64
CA ASP A 347 4.61 -4.96 0.71
C ASP A 347 4.02 -3.90 -0.24
N LYS A 348 2.83 -4.20 -0.79
CA LYS A 348 2.04 -3.16 -1.43
C LYS A 348 1.98 -1.98 -0.48
N PRO A 349 2.12 -0.73 -0.98
CA PRO A 349 1.81 0.42 -0.17
C PRO A 349 0.45 0.12 0.46
N LYS A 350 0.39 0.12 1.81
CA LYS A 350 -0.89 0.18 2.49
C LYS A 350 -1.61 1.28 1.74
N GLU A 351 -2.81 1.01 1.24
CA GLU A 351 -3.65 2.12 0.90
C GLU A 351 -3.76 2.91 2.21
N THR A 352 -2.94 3.95 2.35
CA THR A 352 -3.50 5.20 2.81
C THR A 352 -4.56 5.51 1.75
N ARG A 353 -5.74 4.89 1.93
CA ARG A 353 -6.87 5.71 2.27
C ARG A 353 -6.30 6.68 3.29
N LYS A 354 -5.82 7.83 2.81
CA LYS A 354 -6.21 9.03 3.53
C LYS A 354 -7.69 8.76 3.73
N ALA A 355 -8.11 8.61 4.98
CA ALA A 355 -9.36 9.20 5.33
C ALA A 355 -9.19 10.70 4.99
N THR A 356 -9.18 11.03 3.69
CA THR A 356 -9.85 12.22 3.23
C THR A 356 -11.23 11.96 3.79
N GLY A 357 -11.58 12.65 4.87
CA GLY A 357 -12.97 12.74 5.24
C GLY A 357 -13.69 12.99 3.92
N THR A 358 -14.44 11.98 3.44
CA THR A 358 -15.04 12.00 2.11
C THR A 358 -15.83 13.29 2.10
N GLY A 359 -15.44 14.24 1.27
CA GLY A 359 -16.18 15.46 1.19
C GLY A 359 -17.60 15.10 0.79
N GLN A 360 -18.56 15.27 1.70
CA GLN A 360 -19.93 14.85 1.50
C GLN A 360 -20.62 15.92 0.66
N TYR A 361 -21.21 15.48 -0.45
CA TYR A 361 -22.19 16.27 -1.16
C TYR A 361 -23.55 16.15 -0.47
N THR A 362 -24.39 17.17 -0.62
CA THR A 362 -25.74 17.19 -0.06
C THR A 362 -26.56 16.01 -0.57
N GLN A 363 -27.46 15.48 0.26
CA GLN A 363 -28.40 14.41 -0.13
C GLN A 363 -29.55 15.05 -0.91
N SER A 364 -29.21 15.60 -2.08
CA SER A 364 -30.10 16.35 -2.95
C SER A 364 -29.74 16.10 -4.41
N GLU A 365 -30.61 16.50 -5.32
CA GLU A 365 -30.33 16.49 -6.76
C GLU A 365 -29.05 17.25 -7.13
N GLN A 366 -28.82 18.41 -6.51
CA GLN A 366 -27.61 19.20 -6.75
C GLN A 366 -26.35 18.49 -6.24
N GLY A 367 -26.42 17.85 -5.08
CA GLY A 367 -25.30 17.08 -4.53
C GLY A 367 -24.99 15.83 -5.35
N ALA A 368 -26.02 15.13 -5.82
CA ALA A 368 -25.89 14.00 -6.75
C ALA A 368 -25.24 14.43 -8.08
N TYR A 369 -25.70 15.53 -8.68
CA TYR A 369 -25.10 16.14 -9.86
C TYR A 369 -23.62 16.49 -9.63
N SER A 370 -23.32 17.17 -8.53
CA SER A 370 -21.97 17.61 -8.18
C SER A 370 -21.01 16.43 -7.99
N TYR A 371 -21.48 15.33 -7.38
CA TYR A 371 -20.71 14.11 -7.24
C TYR A 371 -20.47 13.43 -8.59
N MET A 372 -21.48 13.29 -9.45
CA MET A 372 -21.31 12.73 -10.81
C MET A 372 -20.33 13.56 -11.66
N ARG A 373 -20.39 14.88 -11.56
CA ARG A 373 -19.40 15.77 -12.19
C ARG A 373 -17.99 15.54 -11.65
N SER A 374 -17.84 15.27 -10.35
CA SER A 374 -16.55 14.92 -9.73
C SER A 374 -15.99 13.58 -10.23
N LEU A 375 -16.87 12.63 -10.55
CA LEU A 375 -16.50 11.36 -11.19
C LEU A 375 -16.18 11.54 -12.68
N GLY A 376 -16.47 12.70 -13.29
CA GLY A 376 -16.16 12.99 -14.69
C GLY A 376 -17.26 12.62 -15.68
N PHE A 377 -18.51 12.43 -15.22
CA PHE A 377 -19.66 12.40 -16.12
C PHE A 377 -19.86 13.75 -16.80
N THR A 378 -20.35 13.73 -18.04
CA THR A 378 -20.76 14.95 -18.75
C THR A 378 -22.12 15.46 -18.25
N ASP A 379 -22.52 16.66 -18.65
CA ASP A 379 -23.82 17.22 -18.22
C ASP A 379 -24.99 16.44 -18.79
N ASN A 380 -24.87 15.93 -20.02
CA ASN A 380 -25.93 15.11 -20.63
C ASN A 380 -26.01 13.74 -19.94
N GLN A 381 -24.88 13.13 -19.62
CA GLN A 381 -24.86 11.84 -18.91
C GLN A 381 -25.41 12.00 -17.49
N ALA A 382 -24.96 13.02 -16.74
CA ALA A 382 -25.46 13.28 -15.40
C ALA A 382 -26.96 13.60 -15.41
N ALA A 383 -27.43 14.47 -16.32
CA ALA A 383 -28.85 14.77 -16.46
C ALA A 383 -29.69 13.53 -16.85
N GLY A 384 -29.15 12.62 -17.66
CA GLY A 384 -29.81 11.36 -18.01
C GLY A 384 -29.99 10.42 -16.81
N ILE A 385 -28.96 10.30 -15.97
CA ILE A 385 -29.02 9.49 -14.73
C ILE A 385 -29.98 10.12 -13.72
N LEU A 386 -29.83 11.43 -13.47
CA LEU A 386 -30.70 12.19 -12.55
C LEU A 386 -32.16 12.20 -13.01
N GLY A 387 -32.41 12.25 -14.32
CA GLY A 387 -33.75 12.15 -14.88
C GLY A 387 -34.42 10.79 -14.61
N ASN A 388 -33.64 9.72 -14.54
CA ASN A 388 -34.13 8.41 -14.10
C ASN A 388 -34.44 8.38 -12.60
N ILE A 389 -33.53 8.91 -11.79
CA ILE A 389 -33.71 9.01 -10.34
C ILE A 389 -34.96 9.82 -10.02
N ARG A 390 -35.15 10.99 -10.63
CA ARG A 390 -36.27 11.90 -10.36
C ARG A 390 -37.65 11.27 -10.61
N ILE A 391 -37.76 10.28 -11.49
CA ILE A 391 -39.01 9.54 -11.73
C ILE A 391 -39.34 8.59 -10.58
N GLU A 392 -38.30 8.01 -9.97
CA GLU A 392 -38.42 7.07 -8.86
C GLU A 392 -38.49 7.77 -7.50
N ASP A 393 -37.69 8.82 -7.34
CA ASP A 393 -37.48 9.56 -6.11
C ASP A 393 -37.12 11.02 -6.42
N SER A 394 -38.10 11.90 -6.27
CA SER A 394 -37.91 13.34 -6.47
C SER A 394 -37.19 14.02 -5.30
N ASP A 395 -37.14 13.37 -4.13
CA ASP A 395 -36.54 13.92 -2.91
C ASP A 395 -35.06 13.55 -2.78
N TYR A 396 -34.58 12.63 -3.63
CA TYR A 396 -33.19 12.13 -3.62
C TYR A 396 -32.81 11.57 -2.24
N ASP A 397 -33.72 10.84 -1.62
CA ASP A 397 -33.55 10.19 -0.33
C ASP A 397 -32.91 8.79 -0.53
N PRO A 398 -31.67 8.58 -0.08
CA PRO A 398 -31.00 7.28 -0.22
C PRO A 398 -31.65 6.17 0.63
N ALA A 399 -32.65 6.49 1.44
CA ALA A 399 -33.45 5.55 2.22
C ALA A 399 -34.89 5.36 1.68
N ALA A 400 -35.26 6.01 0.58
CA ALA A 400 -36.58 5.85 -0.03
C ALA A 400 -36.84 4.36 -0.35
N SER A 401 -38.01 3.85 0.04
CA SER A 401 -38.39 2.46 -0.24
C SER A 401 -39.84 2.36 -0.67
N ASN A 402 -40.10 1.54 -1.69
CA ASN A 402 -41.44 1.22 -2.17
C ASN A 402 -41.96 -0.15 -1.66
N GLY A 403 -41.23 -0.79 -0.73
CA GLY A 403 -41.55 -2.09 -0.15
C GLY A 403 -41.03 -3.30 -0.93
N SER A 404 -40.39 -3.08 -2.08
CA SER A 404 -39.67 -4.11 -2.86
C SER A 404 -38.34 -3.64 -3.43
N HIS A 405 -38.10 -2.33 -3.41
CA HIS A 405 -36.90 -1.68 -3.86
C HIS A 405 -36.54 -0.57 -2.86
N THR A 406 -35.24 -0.30 -2.71
CA THR A 406 -34.70 0.66 -1.75
C THR A 406 -33.60 1.53 -2.36
N GLY A 407 -33.58 2.80 -1.96
CA GLY A 407 -32.55 3.77 -2.24
C GLY A 407 -32.78 4.62 -3.49
N LEU A 408 -31.78 5.43 -3.80
CA LEU A 408 -31.78 6.45 -4.84
C LEU A 408 -32.05 5.88 -6.25
N PHE A 409 -31.56 4.66 -6.50
CA PHE A 409 -31.74 3.93 -7.76
C PHE A 409 -32.79 2.82 -7.63
N GLN A 410 -33.64 2.86 -6.59
CA GLN A 410 -34.62 1.81 -6.28
C GLN A 410 -34.04 0.41 -6.52
N LEU A 411 -32.95 0.06 -5.84
CA LEU A 411 -32.29 -1.23 -6.00
C LEU A 411 -33.20 -2.33 -5.43
N SER A 412 -33.35 -3.45 -6.15
CA SER A 412 -34.23 -4.53 -5.69
C SER A 412 -33.78 -5.11 -4.34
N ASP A 413 -34.73 -5.25 -3.41
CA ASP A 413 -34.44 -5.69 -2.04
C ASP A 413 -33.99 -7.17 -1.98
N ASP A 414 -34.30 -7.95 -3.01
CA ASP A 414 -33.98 -9.37 -3.12
C ASP A 414 -32.63 -9.67 -3.81
N ASP A 415 -32.00 -8.67 -4.46
CA ASP A 415 -30.76 -8.89 -5.20
C ASP A 415 -29.77 -7.70 -5.14
N ARG A 416 -30.15 -6.53 -5.67
CA ARG A 416 -29.22 -5.41 -5.85
C ARG A 416 -28.91 -4.66 -4.55
N TRP A 417 -29.91 -4.40 -3.72
CA TRP A 417 -29.74 -3.68 -2.45
C TRP A 417 -28.85 -4.43 -1.45
N PRO A 418 -29.02 -5.75 -1.20
CA PRO A 418 -28.12 -6.49 -0.31
C PRO A 418 -26.65 -6.51 -0.77
N LYS A 419 -26.40 -6.59 -2.09
CA LYS A 419 -25.04 -6.53 -2.65
C LYS A 419 -24.41 -5.15 -2.46
N TYR A 420 -25.19 -4.10 -2.65
CA TYR A 420 -24.76 -2.73 -2.38
C TYR A 420 -24.41 -2.52 -0.90
N VAL A 421 -25.29 -2.95 0.01
CA VAL A 421 -25.05 -2.85 1.46
C VAL A 421 -23.80 -3.63 1.87
N ALA A 422 -23.62 -4.85 1.35
CA ALA A 422 -22.42 -5.66 1.62
C ALA A 422 -21.15 -4.98 1.09
N TYR A 423 -21.19 -4.39 -0.11
CA TYR A 423 -20.10 -3.60 -0.66
C TYR A 423 -19.75 -2.40 0.24
N CYS A 424 -20.77 -1.67 0.70
CA CYS A 424 -20.60 -0.56 1.62
C CYS A 424 -19.96 -0.99 2.95
N GLN A 425 -20.39 -2.11 3.51
CA GLN A 425 -19.81 -2.68 4.74
C GLN A 425 -18.34 -3.09 4.56
N GLU A 426 -18.01 -3.78 3.47
CA GLU A 426 -16.63 -4.17 3.14
C GLU A 426 -15.72 -2.94 2.98
N HIS A 427 -16.27 -1.83 2.48
CA HIS A 427 -15.51 -0.63 2.16
C HIS A 427 -15.62 0.48 3.22
N GLY A 428 -16.31 0.26 4.34
CA GLY A 428 -16.49 1.25 5.40
C GLY A 428 -17.26 2.50 4.93
N MET A 429 -18.26 2.30 4.07
CA MET A 429 -19.11 3.33 3.48
C MET A 429 -20.52 3.25 4.08
N GLU A 430 -21.18 4.39 4.27
CA GLU A 430 -22.58 4.44 4.71
C GLU A 430 -23.53 4.07 3.55
N PRO A 431 -24.42 3.06 3.68
CA PRO A 431 -25.34 2.68 2.61
C PRO A 431 -26.43 3.71 2.30
N TYR A 432 -26.88 4.46 3.31
CA TYR A 432 -27.92 5.48 3.15
C TYR A 432 -27.32 6.83 2.73
N ASN A 433 -26.62 6.83 1.60
CA ASN A 433 -25.88 7.98 1.12
C ASN A 433 -25.80 8.04 -0.41
N ASN A 434 -26.26 9.14 -1.00
CA ASN A 434 -26.39 9.37 -2.43
C ASN A 434 -25.06 9.15 -3.18
N GLN A 435 -23.96 9.77 -2.74
CA GLN A 435 -22.68 9.60 -3.42
C GLN A 435 -22.21 8.13 -3.40
N ASN A 436 -22.46 7.40 -2.31
CA ASN A 436 -22.06 6.00 -2.21
C ASN A 436 -22.90 5.10 -3.13
N GLN A 437 -24.21 5.35 -3.21
CA GLN A 437 -25.10 4.65 -4.15
C GLN A 437 -24.76 4.97 -5.60
N ILE A 438 -24.53 6.26 -5.91
CA ILE A 438 -24.11 6.72 -7.24
C ILE A 438 -22.80 6.04 -7.64
N TYR A 439 -21.80 6.03 -6.75
CA TYR A 439 -20.53 5.38 -7.04
C TYR A 439 -20.71 3.89 -7.31
N TYR A 440 -21.47 3.20 -6.46
CA TYR A 440 -21.69 1.76 -6.62
C TYR A 440 -22.37 1.43 -7.95
N VAL A 441 -23.50 2.08 -8.26
CA VAL A 441 -24.27 1.79 -9.47
C VAL A 441 -23.49 2.18 -10.74
N THR A 442 -22.75 3.30 -10.70
CA THR A 442 -22.12 3.86 -11.90
C THR A 442 -20.66 3.47 -12.14
N MET A 443 -19.98 2.92 -11.14
CA MET A 443 -18.55 2.59 -11.22
C MET A 443 -18.22 1.16 -10.79
N VAL A 444 -19.10 0.49 -10.03
CA VAL A 444 -18.82 -0.82 -9.42
C VAL A 444 -19.70 -1.90 -10.02
N GLU A 445 -21.00 -1.85 -9.78
CA GLU A 445 -21.97 -2.87 -10.18
C GLU A 445 -21.93 -3.13 -11.68
N ASN A 446 -21.86 -2.05 -12.47
CA ASN A 446 -21.94 -2.08 -13.93
C ASN A 446 -20.61 -1.70 -14.60
N GLY A 447 -19.52 -1.70 -13.83
CA GLY A 447 -18.23 -1.12 -14.23
C GLY A 447 -18.32 0.39 -14.48
N ASP A 448 -17.34 0.95 -15.19
CA ASP A 448 -17.28 2.39 -15.45
C ASP A 448 -18.27 2.82 -16.54
N LEU A 449 -19.40 3.41 -16.12
CA LEU A 449 -20.48 3.81 -17.03
C LEU A 449 -20.18 5.05 -17.88
N ARG A 450 -19.15 5.83 -17.56
CA ARG A 450 -18.83 7.09 -18.28
C ARG A 450 -18.52 6.88 -19.76
N THR A 451 -17.99 5.70 -20.08
CA THR A 451 -17.65 5.32 -21.46
C THR A 451 -18.79 4.59 -22.18
N GLN A 452 -19.86 4.27 -21.46
CA GLN A 452 -20.97 3.44 -21.94
C GLN A 452 -22.24 4.26 -22.23
N ILE A 453 -22.54 5.25 -21.37
CA ILE A 453 -23.72 6.10 -21.51
C ILE A 453 -23.53 7.06 -22.71
N PRO A 454 -24.47 7.12 -23.67
CA PRO A 454 -24.44 8.07 -24.77
C PRO A 454 -24.42 9.52 -24.28
N ASP A 455 -23.56 10.35 -24.87
CA ASP A 455 -23.42 11.78 -24.53
C ASP A 455 -24.10 12.71 -25.57
N SER A 456 -24.88 12.16 -26.51
CA SER A 456 -25.48 12.94 -27.59
C SER A 456 -26.61 13.87 -27.13
N SER A 457 -27.33 13.50 -26.08
CA SER A 457 -28.40 14.30 -25.44
C SER A 457 -28.76 13.71 -24.08
N PRO A 458 -29.33 14.49 -23.14
CA PRO A 458 -29.78 13.95 -21.85
C PRO A 458 -30.91 12.92 -22.02
N SER A 459 -31.79 13.10 -23.03
CA SER A 459 -32.79 12.09 -23.40
C SER A 459 -32.17 10.75 -23.80
N ALA A 460 -31.11 10.75 -24.62
CA ALA A 460 -30.43 9.52 -25.05
C ALA A 460 -29.69 8.83 -23.90
N ALA A 461 -29.10 9.63 -23.00
CA ALA A 461 -28.49 9.11 -21.78
C ALA A 461 -29.55 8.46 -20.85
N ALA A 462 -30.70 9.11 -20.69
CA ALA A 462 -31.80 8.61 -19.86
C ALA A 462 -32.39 7.30 -20.39
N ASP A 463 -32.62 7.22 -21.70
CA ASP A 463 -33.14 6.01 -22.35
C ASP A 463 -32.16 4.85 -22.25
N TRP A 464 -30.86 5.10 -22.50
CA TRP A 464 -29.84 4.08 -22.33
C TRP A 464 -29.76 3.59 -20.89
N PHE A 465 -29.77 4.51 -19.91
CA PHE A 465 -29.69 4.15 -18.50
C PHE A 465 -30.91 3.31 -18.07
N ASN A 466 -32.10 3.68 -18.54
CA ASN A 466 -33.31 2.91 -18.30
C ASN A 466 -33.24 1.50 -18.92
N GLN A 467 -32.73 1.36 -20.14
CA GLN A 467 -32.67 0.05 -20.82
C GLN A 467 -31.60 -0.91 -20.28
N ASN A 468 -30.53 -0.36 -19.70
CA ASN A 468 -29.33 -1.16 -19.35
C ASN A 468 -29.07 -1.26 -17.84
N ILE A 469 -29.56 -0.31 -17.04
CA ILE A 469 -29.28 -0.24 -15.60
C ILE A 469 -30.55 -0.41 -14.77
N GLU A 470 -31.58 0.42 -15.00
CA GLU A 470 -32.83 0.35 -14.23
C GLU A 470 -33.75 -0.78 -14.71
N ILE A 471 -33.83 -0.98 -16.03
CA ILE A 471 -34.67 -1.98 -16.70
C ILE A 471 -36.13 -1.87 -16.20
N SER A 472 -36.66 -0.64 -16.12
CA SER A 472 -38.02 -0.39 -15.58
C SER A 472 -39.14 -1.03 -16.42
N GLY A 473 -38.86 -1.33 -17.70
CA GLY A 473 -39.85 -1.79 -18.67
C GLY A 473 -40.74 -0.66 -19.21
N GLU A 474 -40.52 0.59 -18.79
CA GLU A 474 -41.26 1.77 -19.25
C GLU A 474 -40.61 2.39 -20.50
N ASP A 475 -41.43 2.97 -21.38
CA ASP A 475 -40.94 3.77 -22.50
C ASP A 475 -40.44 5.13 -22.00
N SER A 476 -39.11 5.34 -22.09
CA SER A 476 -38.44 6.57 -21.67
C SER A 476 -38.99 7.83 -22.34
N TYR A 477 -39.57 7.69 -23.55
CA TYR A 477 -40.10 8.81 -24.35
C TYR A 477 -41.60 9.04 -24.20
N ALA A 478 -42.28 8.32 -23.31
CA ALA A 478 -43.68 8.59 -22.97
C ALA A 478 -43.84 10.02 -22.42
N GLU A 479 -45.05 10.59 -22.52
CA GLU A 479 -45.35 11.93 -21.99
C GLU A 479 -45.08 11.97 -20.48
N GLY A 480 -44.16 12.85 -20.04
CA GLY A 480 -43.72 12.92 -18.65
C GLY A 480 -42.72 11.83 -18.22
N GLY A 481 -42.23 11.01 -19.16
CA GLY A 481 -41.27 9.94 -18.90
C GLY A 481 -39.83 10.41 -18.66
N ARG A 482 -38.93 9.43 -18.49
CA ARG A 482 -37.52 9.63 -18.09
C ARG A 482 -36.73 10.55 -19.02
N ALA A 483 -37.02 10.54 -20.32
CA ALA A 483 -36.40 11.46 -21.28
C ALA A 483 -36.81 12.91 -21.01
N ALA A 484 -38.09 13.17 -20.75
CA ALA A 484 -38.58 14.51 -20.42
C ALA A 484 -38.04 15.00 -19.06
N ALA A 485 -37.93 14.11 -18.07
CA ALA A 485 -37.30 14.41 -16.80
C ALA A 485 -35.82 14.78 -16.95
N ALA A 486 -35.06 14.06 -17.79
CA ALA A 486 -33.66 14.36 -18.07
C ALA A 486 -33.45 15.69 -18.80
N GLU A 487 -34.31 16.04 -19.77
CA GLU A 487 -34.29 17.37 -20.41
C GLU A 487 -34.59 18.48 -19.39
N SER A 488 -35.50 18.24 -18.44
CA SER A 488 -35.77 19.20 -17.36
C SER A 488 -34.58 19.37 -16.42
N VAL A 489 -33.90 18.29 -16.01
CA VAL A 489 -32.66 18.38 -15.21
C VAL A 489 -31.59 19.16 -15.97
N LYS A 490 -31.41 18.88 -17.27
CA LYS A 490 -30.45 19.58 -18.12
C LYS A 490 -30.75 21.08 -18.22
N ALA A 491 -32.02 21.45 -18.34
CA ALA A 491 -32.44 22.85 -18.33
C ALA A 491 -32.13 23.55 -17.00
N SER A 492 -32.30 22.87 -15.86
CA SER A 492 -31.92 23.40 -14.54
C SER A 492 -30.40 23.50 -14.37
N ILE A 493 -29.61 22.60 -14.96
CA ILE A 493 -28.14 22.71 -15.03
C ILE A 493 -27.73 23.93 -15.87
N ASP A 494 -28.31 24.08 -17.06
CA ASP A 494 -27.96 25.16 -18.00
C ASP A 494 -28.38 26.55 -17.49
N SER A 495 -29.48 26.62 -16.72
CA SER A 495 -29.93 27.85 -16.07
C SER A 495 -29.12 28.21 -14.82
N GLY A 496 -28.32 27.27 -14.29
CA GLY A 496 -27.58 27.39 -13.05
C GLY A 496 -28.41 27.19 -11.78
N GLU A 497 -29.65 26.71 -11.90
CA GLU A 497 -30.49 26.28 -10.77
C GLU A 497 -29.89 25.05 -10.08
N ILE A 498 -29.31 24.12 -10.86
CA ILE A 498 -28.49 23.02 -10.37
C ILE A 498 -27.03 23.34 -10.67
N GLY A 499 -26.30 23.75 -9.64
CA GLY A 499 -24.87 24.09 -9.72
C GLY A 499 -23.94 22.97 -9.28
N VAL A 500 -22.63 23.16 -9.49
CA VAL A 500 -21.60 22.31 -8.87
C VAL A 500 -21.28 22.87 -7.49
N GLU A 501 -21.64 22.13 -6.44
CA GLU A 501 -21.27 22.51 -5.07
C GLU A 501 -19.85 22.03 -4.71
N THR A 502 -19.25 22.69 -3.72
CA THR A 502 -17.97 22.23 -3.15
C THR A 502 -18.26 21.14 -2.12
N PRO A 503 -17.61 19.97 -2.18
CA PRO A 503 -17.87 18.90 -1.23
C PRO A 503 -17.49 19.33 0.19
N ARG A 504 -18.33 18.98 1.18
CA ARG A 504 -18.08 19.29 2.59
C ARG A 504 -17.14 18.26 3.19
N TYR A 505 -15.87 18.59 3.30
CA TYR A 505 -14.89 17.72 3.93
C TYR A 505 -15.21 17.51 5.41
N LYS A 506 -15.21 16.25 5.85
CA LYS A 506 -15.06 15.92 7.28
C LYS A 506 -13.69 16.46 7.73
N SER A 507 -13.64 17.71 8.18
CA SER A 507 -12.48 18.30 8.83
C SER A 507 -12.83 18.60 10.28
N GLY A 508 -12.24 17.82 11.18
CA GLY A 508 -12.37 18.00 12.61
C GLY A 508 -11.42 17.07 13.34
N THR A 509 -10.12 17.37 13.29
CA THR A 509 -9.24 17.06 14.42
C THR A 509 -9.73 17.88 15.61
N ALA A 510 -10.73 17.38 16.33
CA ALA A 510 -11.06 17.87 17.66
C ALA A 510 -10.21 17.09 18.66
N THR A 511 -9.24 17.78 19.25
CA THR A 511 -8.70 17.39 20.55
C THR A 511 -9.85 17.45 21.56
N LEU A 512 -9.82 16.62 22.61
CA LEU A 512 -10.75 16.68 23.74
C LEU A 512 -10.80 18.12 24.30
N SER A 513 -11.74 18.92 23.81
CA SER A 513 -12.06 20.22 24.38
C SER A 513 -13.56 20.36 24.33
N GLY A 514 -14.19 20.32 25.51
CA GLY A 514 -15.63 20.49 25.73
C GLY A 514 -16.13 21.87 25.30
N ASP A 515 -16.06 22.15 24.00
CA ASP A 515 -16.52 23.38 23.40
C ASP A 515 -18.00 23.22 23.03
N SER A 516 -18.88 23.88 23.79
CA SER A 516 -20.32 23.94 23.53
C SER A 516 -20.64 24.43 22.10
N SER A 517 -19.73 25.16 21.45
CA SER A 517 -19.92 25.60 20.06
C SER A 517 -19.90 24.43 19.07
N LEU A 518 -19.08 23.39 19.29
CA LEU A 518 -19.02 22.21 18.44
C LEU A 518 -20.24 21.31 18.60
N VAL A 519 -20.79 21.21 19.81
CA VAL A 519 -22.06 20.51 20.07
C VAL A 519 -23.22 21.24 19.39
N THR A 520 -23.19 22.58 19.41
CA THR A 520 -24.18 23.43 18.73
C THR A 520 -24.07 23.32 17.20
N GLU A 521 -22.86 23.22 16.66
CA GLU A 521 -22.63 22.99 15.24
C GLU A 521 -23.08 21.59 14.80
N ALA A 522 -22.77 20.56 15.61
CA ALA A 522 -23.25 19.20 15.38
C ALA A 522 -24.77 19.09 15.40
N ALA A 523 -25.43 19.81 16.32
CA ALA A 523 -26.88 19.96 16.36
C ALA A 523 -27.44 20.54 15.05
N ALA A 524 -26.89 21.67 14.61
CA ALA A 524 -27.32 22.31 13.36
C ALA A 524 -27.08 21.43 12.12
N ASN A 525 -26.05 20.57 12.15
CA ASN A 525 -25.72 19.66 11.06
C ASN A 525 -26.64 18.44 10.96
N LEU A 526 -27.20 17.97 12.08
CA LEU A 526 -27.97 16.73 12.14
C LEU A 526 -29.45 16.93 12.42
N GLU A 527 -29.89 18.14 12.73
CA GLU A 527 -31.30 18.44 12.94
C GLU A 527 -32.14 18.00 11.73
N GLY A 528 -33.14 17.15 11.98
CA GLY A 528 -34.03 16.59 10.95
C GLY A 528 -33.48 15.40 10.17
N ALA A 529 -32.22 14.98 10.39
CA ALA A 529 -31.63 13.80 9.76
C ALA A 529 -32.30 12.51 10.24
N SER A 530 -32.58 11.59 9.33
CA SER A 530 -33.21 10.30 9.64
C SER A 530 -32.18 9.25 10.05
N PHE A 531 -32.48 8.50 11.11
CA PHE A 531 -31.63 7.41 11.62
C PHE A 531 -32.34 6.05 11.65
N GLY A 532 -33.53 5.98 11.06
CA GLY A 532 -34.31 4.76 10.94
C GLY A 532 -34.81 4.19 12.27
N ASP A 533 -35.52 3.07 12.18
CA ASP A 533 -36.05 2.37 13.35
C ASP A 533 -34.91 1.87 14.26
N ASN A 534 -35.12 1.93 15.57
CA ASN A 534 -34.08 1.74 16.60
C ASN A 534 -32.80 2.58 16.42
N GLY A 535 -32.88 3.71 15.71
CA GLY A 535 -31.72 4.53 15.37
C GLY A 535 -31.14 5.41 16.48
N CYS A 536 -31.54 5.25 17.75
CA CYS A 536 -31.09 6.14 18.84
C CYS A 536 -29.57 6.11 19.04
N VAL A 537 -28.96 4.92 19.02
CA VAL A 537 -27.51 4.77 19.12
C VAL A 537 -26.81 5.26 17.87
N ARG A 538 -27.40 5.03 16.69
CA ARG A 538 -26.90 5.53 15.41
C ARG A 538 -26.87 7.05 15.35
N ALA A 539 -27.94 7.68 15.85
CA ALA A 539 -28.07 9.11 16.02
C ALA A 539 -27.00 9.66 16.96
N VAL A 540 -26.90 9.10 18.17
CA VAL A 540 -25.93 9.54 19.19
C VAL A 540 -24.49 9.37 18.73
N LYS A 541 -24.11 8.22 18.16
CA LYS A 541 -22.73 8.00 17.68
C LYS A 541 -22.37 8.93 16.53
N THR A 542 -23.31 9.17 15.61
CA THR A 542 -23.09 10.09 14.47
C THR A 542 -22.99 11.53 14.94
N PHE A 543 -23.77 11.92 15.94
CA PHE A 543 -23.74 13.24 16.55
C PHE A 543 -22.42 13.46 17.31
N ALA A 544 -22.06 12.55 18.22
CA ALA A 544 -20.85 12.66 19.02
C ALA A 544 -19.57 12.63 18.17
N ALA A 545 -19.57 11.91 17.05
CA ALA A 545 -18.44 11.88 16.10
C ALA A 545 -18.10 13.24 15.47
N GLN A 546 -18.97 14.25 15.57
CA GLN A 546 -18.69 15.59 15.04
C GLN A 546 -17.85 16.44 15.98
N TYR A 547 -17.87 16.17 17.29
CA TYR A 547 -17.12 16.92 18.30
C TYR A 547 -16.17 16.05 19.12
N ASN A 548 -16.20 14.72 18.96
CA ASN A 548 -15.30 13.78 19.61
C ASN A 548 -14.74 12.78 18.60
N SER A 549 -13.41 12.77 18.45
CA SER A 549 -12.71 11.98 17.44
C SER A 549 -12.72 10.48 17.71
N ASP A 550 -12.84 10.03 18.96
CA ASP A 550 -12.96 8.60 19.28
C ASP A 550 -14.33 8.05 18.83
N PHE A 551 -15.37 8.88 18.95
CA PHE A 551 -16.73 8.52 18.51
C PHE A 551 -16.85 8.38 16.99
N VAL A 552 -15.87 8.84 16.22
CA VAL A 552 -15.81 8.55 14.77
C VAL A 552 -15.65 7.05 14.51
N ALA A 553 -14.85 6.35 15.31
CA ALA A 553 -14.69 4.90 15.20
C ALA A 553 -15.96 4.16 15.63
N LEU A 554 -16.61 4.61 16.71
CA LEU A 554 -17.92 4.10 17.14
C LEU A 554 -18.98 4.30 16.07
N ALA A 555 -19.03 5.48 15.44
CA ALA A 555 -19.98 5.80 14.39
C ALA A 555 -19.89 4.86 13.19
N ASN A 556 -18.67 4.41 12.88
CA ASN A 556 -18.42 3.47 11.79
C ASN A 556 -18.51 1.99 12.22
N SER A 557 -18.88 1.71 13.47
CA SER A 557 -19.03 0.34 13.97
C SER A 557 -20.47 -0.17 13.82
N ASN A 558 -20.63 -1.50 13.86
CA ASN A 558 -21.94 -2.18 13.84
C ASN A 558 -22.68 -2.13 15.20
N ILE A 559 -22.27 -1.26 16.12
CA ILE A 559 -22.95 -1.07 17.40
C ILE A 559 -24.19 -0.20 17.17
N GLU A 560 -25.36 -0.79 17.45
CA GLU A 560 -26.67 -0.16 17.22
C GLU A 560 -27.60 -0.25 18.44
N ASP A 561 -27.19 -0.94 19.51
CA ASP A 561 -27.95 -1.06 20.75
C ASP A 561 -27.24 -0.36 21.93
N VAL A 562 -28.04 0.06 22.92
CA VAL A 562 -27.56 0.87 24.05
C VAL A 562 -26.55 0.11 24.91
N ASP A 563 -26.75 -1.20 25.11
CA ASP A 563 -25.82 -2.04 25.87
C ASP A 563 -24.44 -2.06 25.19
N GLY A 564 -24.41 -2.09 23.85
CA GLY A 564 -23.22 -1.99 23.03
C GLY A 564 -22.57 -0.60 23.04
N LEU A 565 -23.38 0.47 23.09
CA LEU A 565 -22.90 1.85 23.24
C LEU A 565 -22.20 2.04 24.59
N GLU A 566 -22.85 1.62 25.69
CA GLU A 566 -22.28 1.66 27.04
C GLU A 566 -21.02 0.80 27.10
N ARG A 567 -21.06 -0.45 26.64
CA ARG A 567 -19.86 -1.31 26.60
C ARG A 567 -18.71 -0.65 25.84
N TRP A 568 -18.97 -0.06 24.68
CA TRP A 568 -17.93 0.62 23.91
C TRP A 568 -17.39 1.85 24.63
N CYS A 569 -18.26 2.67 25.24
CA CYS A 569 -17.85 3.83 26.01
C CYS A 569 -16.96 3.41 27.19
N SER A 570 -17.34 2.37 27.94
CA SER A 570 -16.55 1.75 28.99
C SER A 570 -15.19 1.24 28.48
N GLU A 571 -15.18 0.46 27.40
CA GLU A 571 -13.96 -0.10 26.77
C GLU A 571 -13.01 1.00 26.24
N ASN A 572 -13.54 2.17 25.89
CA ASN A 572 -12.78 3.33 25.42
C ASN A 572 -12.47 4.35 26.53
N GLY A 573 -12.74 3.98 27.78
CA GLY A 573 -12.36 4.69 28.98
C GLY A 573 -13.24 5.89 29.34
N TYR A 574 -14.44 6.02 28.79
CA TYR A 574 -15.36 7.10 29.17
C TYR A 574 -15.97 6.83 30.54
N VAL A 575 -16.12 7.90 31.33
CA VAL A 575 -16.71 7.81 32.67
C VAL A 575 -18.23 7.63 32.54
N GLU A 576 -18.76 6.56 33.11
CA GLU A 576 -20.20 6.29 33.23
C GLU A 576 -20.63 6.42 34.69
N GLU A 577 -21.64 7.25 34.93
CA GLU A 577 -22.14 7.52 36.28
C GLU A 577 -23.66 7.35 36.32
N ASP A 578 -24.18 7.00 37.49
CA ASP A 578 -25.61 7.11 37.77
C ASP A 578 -26.05 8.58 37.58
N TRP A 579 -27.23 8.79 37.01
CA TRP A 579 -27.74 10.13 36.76
C TRP A 579 -27.84 10.96 38.06
N ASP A 580 -27.08 12.05 38.13
CA ASP A 580 -26.97 12.93 39.30
C ASP A 580 -27.80 14.22 39.19
N GLY A 581 -28.56 14.37 38.10
CA GLY A 581 -29.33 15.58 37.80
C GLY A 581 -28.62 16.57 36.89
N TYR A 582 -27.40 16.27 36.42
CA TYR A 582 -26.59 17.18 35.63
C TYR A 582 -25.86 16.48 34.47
N ALA A 583 -25.87 17.11 33.30
CA ALA A 583 -25.05 16.73 32.15
C ALA A 583 -24.47 17.98 31.48
N SER A 584 -23.22 17.88 31.03
CA SER A 584 -22.59 18.92 30.21
C SER A 584 -23.07 18.83 28.75
N PRO A 585 -22.97 19.91 27.96
CA PRO A 585 -23.22 19.82 26.52
C PRO A 585 -22.35 18.72 25.88
N GLY A 586 -22.96 17.82 25.14
CA GLY A 586 -22.25 16.73 24.46
C GLY A 586 -22.09 15.45 25.28
N ASP A 587 -22.45 15.43 26.56
CA ASP A 587 -22.61 14.19 27.33
C ASP A 587 -23.75 13.34 26.74
N ILE A 588 -23.76 12.03 27.02
CA ILE A 588 -24.81 11.13 26.55
C ILE A 588 -25.66 10.69 27.73
N CYS A 589 -26.95 10.99 27.65
CA CYS A 589 -27.95 10.60 28.64
C CYS A 589 -28.54 9.24 28.19
N VAL A 590 -28.65 8.26 29.12
CA VAL A 590 -29.14 6.90 28.84
C VAL A 590 -30.34 6.57 29.73
N TRP A 591 -31.43 6.07 29.13
CA TRP A 591 -32.67 5.67 29.82
C TRP A 591 -32.86 4.15 29.79
N SER A 592 -33.39 3.60 30.87
CA SER A 592 -33.67 2.18 31.15
C SER A 592 -34.58 1.48 30.13
N GLY A 593 -35.23 2.24 29.26
CA GLY A 593 -35.98 1.77 28.08
C GLY A 593 -35.13 1.54 26.83
N ARG A 594 -33.79 1.52 26.91
CA ARG A 594 -32.84 1.42 25.79
C ARG A 594 -32.92 2.61 24.81
N HIS A 595 -33.05 3.81 25.36
CA HIS A 595 -32.95 5.06 24.58
C HIS A 595 -31.74 5.86 25.03
N CYS A 596 -31.17 6.63 24.10
CA CYS A 596 -30.05 7.52 24.39
C CYS A 596 -30.16 8.82 23.58
N GLY A 597 -29.56 9.89 24.10
CA GLY A 597 -29.57 11.20 23.49
C GLY A 597 -28.37 12.04 23.93
N VAL A 598 -27.97 12.99 23.10
CA VAL A 598 -26.85 13.91 23.39
C VAL A 598 -27.38 15.12 24.15
N CYS A 599 -26.92 15.32 25.38
CA CYS A 599 -27.45 16.35 26.29
C CYS A 599 -26.96 17.75 25.84
N ASP A 600 -27.81 18.78 25.93
CA ASP A 600 -27.51 20.15 25.47
C ASP A 600 -26.87 21.05 26.56
N GLY A 601 -26.73 20.52 27.78
CA GLY A 601 -26.21 21.22 28.95
C GLY A 601 -27.14 22.27 29.58
N SER A 602 -28.35 22.44 29.05
CA SER A 602 -29.41 23.34 29.53
C SER A 602 -30.65 22.60 30.03
N GLY A 603 -30.56 21.28 30.18
CA GLY A 603 -31.65 20.41 30.65
C GLY A 603 -32.47 19.76 29.53
N GLY A 604 -32.06 19.93 28.27
CA GLY A 604 -32.62 19.25 27.09
C GLY A 604 -31.63 18.26 26.46
N CYS A 605 -32.04 17.64 25.35
CA CYS A 605 -31.19 16.71 24.59
C CYS A 605 -31.58 16.63 23.11
N TRP A 606 -30.67 16.07 22.30
CA TRP A 606 -30.88 15.71 20.90
C TRP A 606 -31.00 14.20 20.77
N ASP A 607 -32.10 13.72 20.17
CA ASP A 607 -32.42 12.30 20.07
C ASP A 607 -33.12 11.92 18.76
N ASN A 608 -33.08 10.63 18.45
CA ASN A 608 -33.89 10.04 17.38
C ASN A 608 -35.33 9.81 17.83
N SER A 609 -36.29 10.54 17.25
CA SER A 609 -37.69 10.48 17.66
C SER A 609 -38.56 9.73 16.66
N THR A 610 -39.20 8.65 17.11
CA THR A 610 -40.20 7.90 16.33
C THR A 610 -41.42 8.77 15.99
N ALA A 611 -41.83 9.67 16.90
CA ALA A 611 -42.92 10.62 16.66
C ALA A 611 -42.60 11.67 15.58
N ALA A 612 -41.31 11.83 15.24
CA ALA A 612 -40.84 12.71 14.17
C ALA A 612 -40.43 11.94 12.90
N GLY A 613 -40.82 10.66 12.77
CA GLY A 613 -40.47 9.83 11.61
C GLY A 613 -39.02 9.33 11.64
N TYR A 614 -38.52 8.95 12.81
CA TYR A 614 -37.14 8.50 13.04
C TYR A 614 -36.09 9.56 12.70
N ARG A 615 -36.41 10.82 13.03
CA ARG A 615 -35.54 11.96 12.79
C ARG A 615 -34.92 12.45 14.09
N MET A 616 -33.70 13.00 13.96
CA MET A 616 -33.05 13.76 15.02
C MET A 616 -33.83 15.05 15.29
N ILE A 617 -34.26 15.22 16.53
CA ILE A 617 -34.94 16.43 17.00
C ILE A 617 -34.31 16.94 18.29
N HIS A 618 -34.54 18.21 18.60
CA HIS A 618 -34.26 18.77 19.91
C HIS A 618 -35.46 18.60 20.84
N ARG A 619 -35.22 18.12 22.06
CA ARG A 619 -36.17 18.18 23.17
C ARG A 619 -35.69 19.20 24.18
N GLY A 620 -36.55 20.17 24.47
CA GLY A 620 -36.26 21.23 25.45
C GLY A 620 -36.18 20.73 26.90
N SER A 621 -36.56 19.48 27.16
CA SER A 621 -36.53 18.89 28.50
C SER A 621 -36.25 17.39 28.42
N ILE A 622 -35.24 16.93 29.15
CA ILE A 622 -34.94 15.49 29.33
C ILE A 622 -36.04 14.73 30.08
N TYR A 623 -37.00 15.44 30.69
CA TYR A 623 -38.15 14.85 31.37
C TYR A 623 -39.28 14.47 30.42
N ASP A 624 -39.17 14.82 29.14
CA ASP A 624 -40.23 14.60 28.14
C ASP A 624 -40.46 13.10 27.84
N TYR A 625 -39.57 12.22 28.32
CA TYR A 625 -39.70 10.75 28.26
C TYR A 625 -40.52 10.14 29.41
N GLY A 626 -41.05 10.97 30.33
CA GLY A 626 -41.83 10.49 31.48
C GLY A 626 -41.00 9.73 32.54
N SER A 627 -39.69 9.65 32.36
CA SER A 627 -38.71 9.09 33.30
C SER A 627 -37.39 9.86 33.20
N LEU A 628 -36.62 9.88 34.29
CA LEU A 628 -35.26 10.44 34.29
C LEU A 628 -34.30 9.48 33.58
N PRO A 629 -33.18 9.97 33.03
CA PRO A 629 -32.07 9.11 32.66
C PRO A 629 -31.63 8.30 33.88
N ASP A 630 -31.19 7.07 33.64
CA ASP A 630 -30.61 6.23 34.69
C ASP A 630 -29.10 6.47 34.80
N LYS A 631 -28.47 6.83 33.68
CA LYS A 631 -27.03 7.09 33.60
C LYS A 631 -26.68 8.27 32.70
N VAL A 632 -25.47 8.77 32.92
CA VAL A 632 -24.80 9.73 32.04
C VAL A 632 -23.41 9.23 31.69
N ILE A 633 -23.09 9.26 30.39
CA ILE A 633 -21.74 9.01 29.87
C ILE A 633 -21.07 10.37 29.68
N ARG A 634 -20.00 10.61 30.42
CA ARG A 634 -19.23 11.86 30.38
C ARG A 634 -18.32 11.85 29.17
N VAL A 635 -18.80 12.33 28.03
CA VAL A 635 -18.05 12.31 26.76
C VAL A 635 -16.81 13.22 26.81
N GLN A 636 -16.76 14.12 27.81
CA GLN A 636 -15.64 15.01 28.07
C GLN A 636 -14.65 14.48 29.13
N GLN A 637 -14.92 13.33 29.77
CA GLN A 637 -14.08 12.77 30.83
C GLN A 637 -13.72 11.33 30.51
N LYS A 638 -12.43 11.01 30.58
CA LYS A 638 -11.96 9.62 30.55
C LYS A 638 -11.46 9.21 31.93
N ALA A 639 -11.85 8.02 32.38
CA ALA A 639 -11.31 7.42 33.59
C ALA A 639 -9.81 7.14 33.39
N GLU A 640 -9.01 7.55 34.37
CA GLU A 640 -7.54 7.40 34.40
C GLU A 640 -7.06 5.94 34.47
#